data_AF-A0AAQ3TVI6-F1
#
_entry.id   AF-A0AAQ3TVI6-F1
#
_cell.length_a   1.000
_cell.length_b   1.000
_cell.length_c   1.000
_cell.angle_alpha   90.00
_cell.angle_beta   90.00
_cell.angle_gamma   90.00
#
_symmetry.space_group_name_H-M   'P 1'
#
loop_
_entity.id
_entity.type
_entity.pdbx_description
1 polymer ?
#
loop_
_entity_poly.entity_id
_entity_poly.type
_entity_poly.pdbx_seq_one_letter_code
_entity_poly.pdbx_strand_id
1 'polypeptide(L)'
;MFAKNLKKETGEQSRPKGQRPKSSSVVRVRPRGALRGPQIRLRLVWFRLPACRGTSDCDGDGERRKARRRERAKPKNHAFIACRQGEESRGGQATPQYTTESGTRQAKAAASAASAPPAIKHEGLRLLTRWDSLAATAFAAMLCLTSSPTPLRPSRRLRAPADRAAAAPGIAGGGNVRLSVLSVQCEARRSGTAKARSKFATAAIVQEDKTMATAKGDVDHLPIYDLDPKLEEFKDHFNYRMKRYLDQKYSIEKNEGSLEDFSKGYLKFGINTTKDATVYREWAPAVQEAQLVGDFNDWNGANHNMEKDKFGVWSIKIDHVKGKPAIPHNSRVKFRFRHGGAWADRIPAWIRYATVDASKFGAPYDGVHWDPPASERYTFQHPRPSKPDAPRIYEAHVGMSGEKPAVSTYREFADNVLPRIRANNYNTVQLMAVMEHSYYASFGYHVTNFFAVSSRSGTPEDLKYLVDKAHSLGLRVLMDVVHSHASNNVTDGLNGYDVGQSTQESYFHTGDRGYHKLWDSRLFNYANWEVLRFLLSNLRYWMDEFMFDGFRFDGVTSMLYHHHGINMGFTGDYKEYFSLDTDVDAVVYMMLANHLMHKLLPEATVVAEDVSGMPVLCRPVDEGGVGFDYRLAMAIPDRWIDYLKNKDDSEWSMGDIAHTLTNRRYTEKCIAYAESHDQSIVGDKTIAFLLMDKEMYTGMSDLQPASPTIERGIALQKMIHFITMALGGDGYLNFMGNEFGHPEWIDFPREGNNWSYDKCRRQWSLVDTDHLRYKYMNAFDQAMNALDERFSFLSSSKQIVSDMNEEKKVIVFERGDLVFVFNFHPKKTYEGYKVGCDLPGKYRVALDSDALVFGGHGRVGHDVDHFTSPEGVPGVPETNFNNRPNSFKVLSPPRTCVAYYRVDEEAEPLEGRAGTTGKTCPEIMDAYATTEEAYRMDDSQEDVSVKKGRKSVRQPSDTKTK
;
A
#
# COMPACT_ATOMS: atom_id res chain seq x y z
N MET A 1 -53.28 28.23 -14.91
CA MET A 1 -54.15 29.13 -15.69
C MET A 1 -54.30 28.55 -17.10
N PHE A 2 -55.49 28.61 -17.71
CA PHE A 2 -55.85 28.37 -19.14
C PHE A 2 -55.17 27.22 -19.97
N ALA A 3 -55.86 26.48 -20.85
CA ALA A 3 -57.29 26.27 -21.05
C ALA A 3 -57.58 24.96 -21.85
N LYS A 4 -58.80 24.45 -21.68
CA LYS A 4 -59.40 23.28 -22.36
C LYS A 4 -59.61 23.53 -23.86
N ASN A 5 -59.78 22.47 -24.66
CA ASN A 5 -61.11 22.10 -25.21
C ASN A 5 -61.16 20.85 -26.12
N LEU A 6 -62.09 19.93 -25.78
CA LEU A 6 -63.06 19.23 -26.67
C LEU A 6 -62.51 18.29 -27.79
N LYS A 7 -63.21 17.22 -28.24
CA LYS A 7 -64.64 16.84 -28.12
C LYS A 7 -64.83 15.31 -28.27
N LYS A 8 -65.90 14.77 -27.63
CA LYS A 8 -66.89 13.75 -28.07
C LYS A 8 -66.60 12.80 -29.27
N GLU A 9 -67.15 11.57 -29.36
CA GLU A 9 -67.87 10.63 -28.45
C GLU A 9 -68.19 9.32 -29.25
N THR A 10 -68.95 8.38 -28.66
CA THR A 10 -69.49 7.11 -29.23
C THR A 10 -68.48 6.04 -29.68
N GLY A 11 -68.74 4.73 -29.47
CA GLY A 11 -69.75 4.11 -28.62
C GLY A 11 -69.86 2.58 -28.81
N GLU A 12 -69.98 1.84 -27.69
CA GLU A 12 -70.69 0.54 -27.53
C GLU A 12 -70.26 -0.69 -28.40
N GLN A 13 -70.39 -1.96 -27.97
CA GLN A 13 -70.82 -2.57 -26.69
C GLN A 13 -70.21 -4.00 -26.54
N SER A 14 -70.38 -4.59 -25.34
CA SER A 14 -70.43 -6.04 -25.05
C SER A 14 -69.27 -7.00 -25.38
N ARG A 15 -68.81 -7.68 -24.30
CA ARG A 15 -68.18 -9.03 -24.22
C ARG A 15 -69.11 -10.12 -24.84
N PRO A 16 -68.80 -11.45 -24.88
CA PRO A 16 -67.67 -12.18 -24.28
C PRO A 16 -67.06 -13.33 -25.15
N LYS A 17 -66.23 -14.19 -24.52
CA LYS A 17 -65.70 -15.49 -24.99
C LYS A 17 -64.64 -15.38 -26.12
N GLY A 18 -63.55 -16.13 -26.12
CA GLY A 18 -63.05 -17.11 -25.14
C GLY A 18 -63.10 -18.55 -25.63
N GLN A 19 -62.23 -18.90 -26.59
CA GLN A 19 -61.79 -20.28 -26.79
C GLN A 19 -60.37 -20.33 -27.39
N ARG A 20 -59.48 -21.04 -26.67
CA ARG A 20 -58.34 -21.78 -27.26
C ARG A 20 -58.89 -22.95 -28.11
N PRO A 21 -58.10 -23.74 -28.86
CA PRO A 21 -56.62 -23.81 -28.92
C PRO A 21 -56.07 -23.99 -30.36
N LYS A 22 -54.82 -24.48 -30.45
CA LYS A 22 -54.23 -25.29 -31.55
C LYS A 22 -53.84 -24.56 -32.85
N SER A 23 -52.84 -25.02 -33.61
CA SER A 23 -51.59 -25.76 -33.28
C SER A 23 -50.80 -25.99 -34.58
N SER A 24 -49.46 -26.01 -34.51
CA SER A 24 -48.54 -26.56 -35.55
C SER A 24 -48.63 -25.89 -36.95
N SER A 25 -47.62 -25.90 -37.84
CA SER A 25 -46.28 -26.51 -37.89
C SER A 25 -45.30 -25.47 -38.50
N VAL A 26 -44.00 -25.42 -38.18
CA VAL A 26 -42.90 -26.14 -38.88
C VAL A 26 -43.13 -26.19 -40.42
N VAL A 27 -42.32 -25.54 -41.27
CA VAL A 27 -40.97 -25.97 -41.73
C VAL A 27 -40.05 -24.77 -42.10
N ARG A 28 -38.74 -25.04 -42.25
CA ARG A 28 -37.60 -24.19 -42.68
C ARG A 28 -37.84 -23.55 -44.08
N VAL A 29 -37.10 -22.54 -44.58
CA VAL A 29 -35.63 -22.50 -44.90
C VAL A 29 -35.06 -21.05 -44.96
N ARG A 30 -33.72 -20.93 -44.85
CA ARG A 30 -32.81 -19.73 -44.83
C ARG A 30 -32.46 -19.19 -46.27
N PRO A 31 -31.50 -18.23 -46.51
CA PRO A 31 -30.73 -17.25 -45.66
C PRO A 31 -30.51 -15.80 -46.24
N ARG A 32 -29.74 -14.97 -45.49
CA ARG A 32 -28.81 -13.85 -45.87
C ARG A 32 -29.31 -12.37 -45.89
N GLY A 33 -28.41 -11.47 -45.43
CA GLY A 33 -28.41 -9.99 -45.61
C GLY A 33 -29.26 -9.20 -44.60
N ALA A 34 -28.79 -8.58 -43.50
CA ALA A 34 -27.47 -8.14 -42.98
C ALA A 34 -26.99 -6.74 -43.39
N LEU A 35 -27.03 -5.78 -42.44
CA LEU A 35 -26.21 -4.55 -42.25
C LEU A 35 -26.87 -3.68 -41.14
N ARG A 36 -26.20 -2.67 -40.55
CA ARG A 36 -25.25 -2.77 -39.41
C ARG A 36 -25.27 -1.41 -38.65
N GLY A 37 -25.12 -1.44 -37.32
CA GLY A 37 -24.82 -0.27 -36.48
C GLY A 37 -23.78 -0.66 -35.42
N PRO A 38 -22.92 0.27 -34.93
CA PRO A 38 -21.73 -0.10 -34.18
C PRO A 38 -21.99 -0.41 -32.70
N GLN A 39 -21.35 -1.48 -32.22
CA GLN A 39 -21.01 -1.67 -30.80
C GLN A 39 -19.48 -1.72 -30.70
N ILE A 40 -18.91 -0.94 -29.79
CA ILE A 40 -17.53 -1.11 -29.33
C ILE A 40 -17.53 -2.29 -28.35
N ARG A 41 -16.58 -3.22 -28.50
CA ARG A 41 -16.36 -4.33 -27.57
C ARG A 41 -14.90 -4.35 -27.14
N LEU A 42 -14.65 -4.23 -25.84
CA LEU A 42 -13.42 -4.80 -25.27
C LEU A 42 -13.48 -6.33 -25.41
N ARG A 43 -12.31 -6.96 -25.55
CA ARG A 43 -12.14 -8.42 -25.51
C ARG A 43 -11.31 -8.77 -24.28
N LEU A 44 -11.93 -9.34 -23.26
CA LEU A 44 -11.19 -10.24 -22.37
C LEU A 44 -10.95 -11.55 -23.13
N VAL A 45 -9.73 -12.08 -23.05
CA VAL A 45 -9.35 -13.36 -23.65
C VAL A 45 -9.30 -14.42 -22.54
N TRP A 46 -10.38 -15.18 -22.40
CA TRP A 46 -10.44 -16.33 -21.49
C TRP A 46 -9.95 -17.59 -22.21
N PHE A 47 -8.91 -18.22 -21.69
CA PHE A 47 -8.46 -19.53 -22.17
C PHE A 47 -9.30 -20.65 -21.58
N ARG A 48 -9.69 -21.63 -22.41
CA ARG A 48 -10.25 -22.91 -21.98
C ARG A 48 -9.14 -23.95 -21.87
N LEU A 49 -8.99 -24.57 -20.70
CA LEU A 49 -8.30 -25.85 -20.60
C LEU A 49 -9.21 -26.98 -21.14
N PRO A 50 -8.68 -27.95 -21.90
CA PRO A 50 -9.46 -29.07 -22.42
C PRO A 50 -9.56 -30.19 -21.38
N ALA A 51 -10.79 -30.54 -20.96
CA ALA A 51 -11.02 -31.70 -20.11
C ALA A 51 -10.94 -33.01 -20.92
N CYS A 52 -10.07 -33.93 -20.52
CA CYS A 52 -10.02 -35.28 -21.07
C CYS A 52 -11.28 -36.07 -20.68
N ARG A 53 -11.98 -36.64 -21.66
CA ARG A 53 -12.99 -37.69 -21.43
C ARG A 53 -12.43 -39.04 -21.87
N GLY A 54 -12.15 -39.91 -20.91
CA GLY A 54 -12.03 -41.35 -21.12
C GLY A 54 -13.28 -42.03 -20.57
N THR A 55 -14.03 -42.72 -21.43
CA THR A 55 -15.22 -43.50 -21.04
C THR A 55 -14.83 -44.93 -20.67
N SER A 56 -15.41 -45.45 -19.59
CA SER A 56 -15.31 -46.86 -19.19
C SER A 56 -16.71 -47.43 -19.01
N ASP A 57 -17.01 -48.55 -19.67
CA ASP A 57 -18.23 -49.33 -19.50
C ASP A 57 -17.87 -50.83 -19.44
N CYS A 58 -18.65 -51.58 -18.64
CA CYS A 58 -18.77 -53.04 -18.56
C CYS A 58 -17.55 -53.91 -18.15
N ASP A 59 -17.70 -54.52 -16.96
CA ASP A 59 -17.62 -55.96 -16.66
C ASP A 59 -16.34 -56.81 -16.92
N GLY A 60 -16.01 -57.66 -15.94
CA GLY A 60 -15.21 -58.89 -16.16
C GLY A 60 -14.39 -59.40 -14.98
N ASP A 61 -14.79 -60.52 -14.38
CA ASP A 61 -13.95 -61.31 -13.46
C ASP A 61 -12.68 -61.85 -14.17
N GLY A 62 -11.55 -61.97 -13.45
CA GLY A 62 -10.27 -62.36 -14.06
C GLY A 62 -9.18 -62.84 -13.09
N GLU A 63 -9.33 -64.06 -12.56
CA GLU A 63 -8.40 -64.68 -11.62
C GLU A 63 -6.90 -64.81 -12.07
N ARG A 64 -6.01 -64.66 -11.07
CA ARG A 64 -4.81 -65.51 -10.78
C ARG A 64 -3.43 -65.30 -11.47
N ARG A 65 -2.45 -65.23 -10.55
CA ARG A 65 -1.18 -66.02 -10.41
C ARG A 65 0.16 -65.53 -11.01
N LYS A 66 1.08 -65.27 -10.06
CA LYS A 66 2.43 -65.86 -9.88
C LYS A 66 3.32 -66.01 -11.15
N ALA A 67 4.36 -65.20 -11.37
CA ALA A 67 5.62 -65.03 -10.62
C ALA A 67 6.78 -65.98 -11.01
N ARG A 68 8.02 -65.54 -10.72
CA ARG A 68 9.37 -66.14 -11.01
C ARG A 68 9.98 -65.77 -12.38
N ARG A 69 11.32 -65.83 -12.59
CA ARG A 69 12.52 -65.45 -11.78
C ARG A 69 13.77 -65.74 -12.65
N ARG A 70 14.77 -64.82 -12.72
CA ARG A 70 16.17 -65.07 -13.18
C ARG A 70 16.34 -65.53 -14.65
N GLU A 71 17.53 -65.59 -15.28
CA GLU A 71 18.78 -64.79 -15.22
C GLU A 71 19.57 -64.96 -16.54
N ARG A 72 20.36 -63.93 -16.92
CA ARG A 72 21.65 -63.95 -17.66
C ARG A 72 21.87 -64.83 -18.93
N ALA A 73 22.11 -64.10 -20.06
CA ALA A 73 23.34 -64.12 -20.90
C ALA A 73 23.42 -64.81 -22.29
N LYS A 74 23.54 -63.95 -23.34
CA LYS A 74 24.53 -63.97 -24.47
C LYS A 74 24.54 -65.13 -25.50
N PRO A 75 25.28 -65.04 -26.66
CA PRO A 75 25.79 -63.88 -27.43
C PRO A 75 25.58 -64.01 -28.99
N LYS A 76 26.30 -63.17 -29.78
CA LYS A 76 26.67 -63.22 -31.24
C LYS A 76 25.93 -62.23 -32.19
N ASN A 77 26.54 -61.65 -33.23
CA ASN A 77 27.96 -61.27 -33.54
C ASN A 77 28.03 -60.39 -34.82
N HIS A 78 29.02 -59.49 -34.96
CA HIS A 78 29.90 -59.19 -36.14
C HIS A 78 30.69 -57.84 -35.96
N ALA A 79 31.72 -57.55 -36.78
CA ALA A 79 32.71 -56.44 -36.65
C ALA A 79 33.25 -56.00 -38.06
N PHE A 80 34.19 -55.06 -38.33
CA PHE A 80 35.28 -54.37 -37.58
C PHE A 80 35.50 -52.91 -38.16
N ILE A 81 36.63 -52.14 -38.22
CA ILE A 81 38.10 -52.36 -38.08
C ILE A 81 38.92 -51.16 -37.47
N ALA A 82 39.58 -50.29 -38.26
CA ALA A 82 40.55 -49.21 -37.89
C ALA A 82 40.20 -47.86 -38.63
N CYS A 83 40.60 -46.61 -38.28
CA CYS A 83 41.88 -45.95 -37.84
C CYS A 83 42.88 -45.64 -39.01
N ARG A 84 43.71 -44.56 -39.08
CA ARG A 84 44.28 -43.58 -38.08
C ARG A 84 44.94 -42.33 -38.79
N GLN A 85 45.31 -41.26 -38.03
CA GLN A 85 46.23 -40.10 -38.36
C GLN A 85 45.75 -39.03 -39.40
N GLY A 86 46.24 -37.76 -39.42
CA GLY A 86 47.08 -36.98 -38.47
C GLY A 86 47.60 -35.59 -38.97
N GLU A 87 47.82 -34.64 -38.03
CA GLU A 87 48.76 -33.47 -38.00
C GLU A 87 48.63 -32.16 -38.87
N GLU A 88 48.89 -31.00 -38.18
CA GLU A 88 49.52 -29.70 -38.58
C GLU A 88 49.02 -28.82 -39.78
N SER A 89 49.22 -27.48 -39.83
CA SER A 89 49.60 -26.42 -38.83
C SER A 89 49.27 -24.96 -39.27
N ARG A 90 49.27 -24.03 -38.29
CA ARG A 90 49.52 -22.56 -38.28
C ARG A 90 49.29 -21.64 -39.52
N GLY A 91 48.53 -20.55 -39.29
CA GLY A 91 49.06 -19.16 -39.40
C GLY A 91 48.46 -18.20 -40.45
N GLY A 92 48.51 -16.88 -40.14
CA GLY A 92 48.31 -15.78 -41.13
C GLY A 92 47.30 -14.68 -40.73
N GLN A 93 47.74 -13.43 -40.65
CA GLN A 93 46.88 -12.22 -40.61
C GLN A 93 46.92 -11.51 -41.99
N ALA A 94 45.83 -10.87 -42.41
CA ALA A 94 45.85 -9.57 -43.14
C ALA A 94 44.44 -9.02 -43.43
N THR A 95 44.26 -7.72 -43.18
CA THR A 95 43.27 -6.84 -43.86
C THR A 95 43.99 -6.02 -44.94
N PRO A 96 43.34 -5.54 -46.01
CA PRO A 96 42.93 -4.12 -46.02
C PRO A 96 41.65 -3.78 -46.84
N GLN A 97 41.30 -2.49 -46.86
CA GLN A 97 40.19 -1.86 -47.62
C GLN A 97 40.61 -1.49 -49.07
N TYR A 98 39.66 -1.16 -49.99
CA TYR A 98 39.49 0.21 -50.59
C TYR A 98 38.49 0.32 -51.80
N THR A 99 37.73 1.43 -51.83
CA THR A 99 37.15 2.24 -52.98
C THR A 99 36.28 1.69 -54.15
N THR A 100 35.00 2.12 -54.14
CA THR A 100 34.23 2.99 -55.10
C THR A 100 33.99 2.70 -56.61
N GLU A 101 32.93 3.37 -57.12
CA GLU A 101 32.49 3.62 -58.53
C GLU A 101 31.76 2.49 -59.31
N SER A 102 30.88 2.74 -60.28
CA SER A 102 29.97 3.89 -60.59
C SER A 102 28.87 3.43 -61.60
N GLY A 103 27.81 4.22 -61.87
CA GLY A 103 26.84 3.89 -62.94
C GLY A 103 25.54 4.73 -63.00
N THR A 104 25.15 5.22 -64.19
CA THR A 104 24.01 6.16 -64.39
C THR A 104 23.01 5.69 -65.46
N ARG A 105 21.75 6.18 -65.43
CA ARG A 105 20.87 6.31 -66.63
C ARG A 105 19.67 7.26 -66.45
N GLN A 106 18.98 7.54 -67.56
CA GLN A 106 18.02 8.64 -67.76
C GLN A 106 16.82 8.19 -68.63
N ALA A 107 15.70 8.92 -68.82
CA ALA A 107 14.91 9.91 -68.04
C ALA A 107 13.83 10.52 -68.99
N LYS A 108 12.71 11.07 -68.47
CA LYS A 108 12.10 12.39 -68.86
C LYS A 108 10.65 12.60 -68.38
N ALA A 109 10.36 13.85 -67.97
CA ALA A 109 9.09 14.63 -68.06
C ALA A 109 7.75 14.04 -67.51
N ALA A 110 6.76 14.83 -67.06
CA ALA A 110 6.54 16.28 -67.18
C ALA A 110 6.03 16.96 -65.88
N ALA A 111 5.91 18.28 -65.87
CA ALA A 111 5.44 19.13 -64.75
C ALA A 111 3.91 19.40 -64.84
N SER A 112 3.21 20.18 -63.99
CA SER A 112 3.52 21.11 -62.87
C SER A 112 2.28 21.18 -61.93
N ALA A 113 2.14 21.96 -60.84
CA ALA A 113 2.91 23.04 -60.21
C ALA A 113 2.66 23.04 -58.67
N ALA A 114 2.82 24.18 -57.96
CA ALA A 114 2.48 24.32 -56.53
C ALA A 114 1.96 25.72 -56.16
N SER A 115 1.19 25.84 -55.07
CA SER A 115 0.98 27.07 -54.27
C SER A 115 0.31 26.77 -52.91
N ALA A 116 0.33 27.74 -51.98
CA ALA A 116 0.04 27.59 -50.55
C ALA A 116 -1.35 28.18 -50.13
N PRO A 117 -1.77 28.12 -48.84
CA PRO A 117 -3.19 28.32 -48.47
C PRO A 117 -3.62 29.80 -48.36
N PRO A 118 -4.94 30.09 -48.47
CA PRO A 118 -5.48 31.45 -48.39
C PRO A 118 -5.86 31.89 -46.97
N ALA A 119 -5.84 33.20 -46.72
CA ALA A 119 -6.40 33.83 -45.53
C ALA A 119 -7.19 35.12 -45.87
N ILE A 120 -8.43 35.18 -45.39
CA ILE A 120 -9.22 36.37 -45.01
C ILE A 120 -9.31 37.57 -45.99
N LYS A 121 -10.53 37.85 -46.50
CA LYS A 121 -11.19 39.19 -46.34
C LYS A 121 -12.69 39.21 -46.69
N HIS A 122 -13.36 40.29 -46.29
CA HIS A 122 -14.82 40.51 -46.31
C HIS A 122 -15.33 41.26 -47.57
N GLU A 123 -16.62 41.03 -47.91
CA GLU A 123 -17.66 42.05 -48.18
C GLU A 123 -19.03 41.35 -48.43
N GLY A 124 -20.23 41.93 -48.23
CA GLY A 124 -20.59 43.17 -47.53
C GLY A 124 -21.90 43.85 -48.00
N LEU A 125 -23.02 43.72 -47.27
CA LEU A 125 -24.27 44.55 -47.38
C LEU A 125 -25.03 44.42 -46.03
N ARG A 126 -25.25 45.47 -45.19
CA ARG A 126 -26.24 46.57 -45.24
C ARG A 126 -27.70 46.08 -45.25
N LEU A 127 -28.65 46.56 -44.43
CA LEU A 127 -28.82 47.74 -43.54
C LEU A 127 -29.59 47.33 -42.25
N LEU A 128 -29.56 48.01 -41.08
CA LEU A 128 -30.03 49.38 -40.78
C LEU A 128 -29.40 49.99 -39.49
N THR A 129 -29.29 51.32 -39.48
CA THR A 129 -29.09 52.31 -38.36
C THR A 129 -29.13 51.85 -36.90
N ARG A 130 -28.09 52.09 -36.07
CA ARG A 130 -27.68 53.36 -35.38
C ARG A 130 -28.64 53.89 -34.30
N TRP A 131 -28.15 54.12 -33.08
CA TRP A 131 -27.72 55.44 -32.55
C TRP A 131 -27.02 55.29 -31.19
N ASP A 132 -26.10 56.20 -30.86
CA ASP A 132 -25.29 56.21 -29.62
C ASP A 132 -25.78 57.24 -28.58
N SER A 133 -25.36 57.05 -27.33
CA SER A 133 -24.56 58.02 -26.54
C SER A 133 -25.08 58.46 -25.15
N LEU A 134 -24.10 58.89 -24.34
CA LEU A 134 -24.14 59.72 -23.13
C LEU A 134 -24.65 59.15 -21.80
N ALA A 135 -23.93 59.56 -20.73
CA ALA A 135 -24.24 59.30 -19.33
C ALA A 135 -24.14 60.60 -18.51
N ALA A 136 -25.15 60.85 -17.65
CA ALA A 136 -25.15 61.78 -16.51
C ALA A 136 -26.35 61.39 -15.60
N THR A 137 -26.21 61.15 -14.29
CA THR A 137 -26.41 62.11 -13.16
C THR A 137 -27.74 62.91 -13.21
N ALA A 138 -28.50 63.12 -12.12
CA ALA A 138 -28.20 63.05 -10.68
C ALA A 138 -29.46 62.93 -9.77
N PHE A 139 -29.30 62.41 -8.53
CA PHE A 139 -29.87 62.83 -7.21
C PHE A 139 -31.38 63.17 -7.04
N ALA A 140 -32.05 63.04 -5.87
CA ALA A 140 -31.74 62.58 -4.49
C ALA A 140 -33.05 61.92 -3.91
N ALA A 141 -33.28 61.58 -2.63
CA ALA A 141 -32.63 61.64 -1.31
C ALA A 141 -33.17 60.42 -0.48
N MET A 142 -32.88 60.11 0.78
CA MET A 142 -32.16 60.70 1.94
C MET A 142 -31.05 59.71 2.40
N LEU A 143 -30.04 59.99 3.25
CA LEU A 143 -29.83 60.76 4.50
C LEU A 143 -30.44 60.10 5.76
N CYS A 144 -29.68 59.79 6.83
CA CYS A 144 -28.22 59.72 7.09
C CYS A 144 -27.99 58.67 8.22
N LEU A 145 -26.83 58.29 8.79
CA LEU A 145 -25.46 58.83 9.03
C LEU A 145 -24.43 57.70 8.71
N THR A 146 -23.19 57.89 8.23
CA THR A 146 -21.94 58.45 8.82
C THR A 146 -21.47 57.83 10.16
N SER A 147 -20.18 57.48 10.38
CA SER A 147 -19.01 57.19 9.51
C SER A 147 -17.81 56.69 10.34
N SER A 148 -17.01 55.74 9.82
CA SER A 148 -15.73 55.29 10.44
C SER A 148 -14.59 56.32 10.28
N PRO A 149 -13.55 56.30 11.13
CA PRO A 149 -12.22 55.90 10.63
C PRO A 149 -11.23 55.22 11.62
N THR A 150 -10.41 54.30 11.07
CA THR A 150 -8.99 53.89 11.33
C THR A 150 -8.24 54.04 12.70
N PRO A 151 -7.11 53.30 12.94
CA PRO A 151 -6.75 52.82 14.29
C PRO A 151 -5.58 53.52 15.02
N LEU A 152 -5.42 53.20 16.32
CA LEU A 152 -4.26 53.56 17.16
C LEU A 152 -3.80 52.42 18.10
N ARG A 153 -2.48 52.36 18.36
CA ARG A 153 -1.82 51.67 19.49
C ARG A 153 -1.64 52.66 20.67
N PRO A 154 -1.05 52.27 21.82
CA PRO A 154 -1.40 51.20 22.75
C PRO A 154 -1.63 51.77 24.19
N SER A 155 -1.96 50.95 25.19
CA SER A 155 -2.03 51.37 26.60
C SER A 155 -1.28 50.41 27.56
N ARG A 156 -0.89 50.89 28.76
CA ARG A 156 0.08 50.19 29.63
C ARG A 156 -0.21 50.39 31.14
N ARG A 157 -0.48 49.27 31.84
CA ARG A 157 -0.24 48.95 33.26
C ARG A 157 -0.65 49.93 34.39
N LEU A 158 -1.42 49.38 35.34
CA LEU A 158 -1.32 49.57 36.80
C LEU A 158 -1.54 48.18 37.47
N ARG A 159 -1.10 47.87 38.70
CA ARG A 159 0.14 48.18 39.44
C ARG A 159 0.24 47.19 40.62
N ALA A 160 1.45 46.79 41.04
CA ALA A 160 1.70 46.07 42.31
C ALA A 160 3.03 46.58 42.94
N PRO A 161 3.22 46.51 44.27
CA PRO A 161 4.26 47.29 44.97
C PRO A 161 5.50 46.50 45.45
N ALA A 162 6.46 47.24 46.03
CA ALA A 162 7.54 46.82 46.96
C ALA A 162 8.90 46.33 46.38
N ASP A 163 9.69 47.29 45.89
CA ASP A 163 10.98 47.76 46.46
C ASP A 163 12.20 46.87 46.78
N ARG A 164 13.37 47.45 46.42
CA ARG A 164 14.76 47.27 46.94
C ARG A 164 15.55 46.01 46.50
N ALA A 165 16.85 46.11 46.18
CA ALA A 165 17.74 47.26 45.91
C ALA A 165 19.05 46.83 45.18
N ALA A 166 19.73 47.78 44.52
CA ALA A 166 21.19 47.98 44.30
C ALA A 166 22.18 46.78 44.14
N ALA A 167 23.34 46.87 43.46
CA ALA A 167 23.89 47.76 42.43
C ALA A 167 25.18 47.09 41.86
N ALA A 168 25.74 47.60 40.75
CA ALA A 168 26.95 47.09 40.08
C ALA A 168 28.21 47.90 40.53
N PRO A 169 29.45 47.73 39.97
CA PRO A 169 29.91 46.79 38.94
C PRO A 169 31.32 46.14 39.13
N GLY A 170 31.59 45.09 38.35
CA GLY A 170 32.82 44.94 37.53
C GLY A 170 34.18 44.60 38.16
N ILE A 171 34.88 43.63 37.55
CA ILE A 171 36.25 43.72 36.97
C ILE A 171 36.53 42.37 36.28
N ALA A 172 37.20 42.39 35.13
CA ALA A 172 37.58 41.18 34.39
C ALA A 172 39.10 41.07 34.27
N GLY A 173 39.64 39.91 34.64
CA GLY A 173 41.03 39.49 34.41
C GLY A 173 41.03 38.13 33.72
N GLY A 174 41.89 37.95 32.71
CA GLY A 174 41.87 36.77 31.83
C GLY A 174 42.68 35.58 32.34
N GLY A 175 42.43 34.41 31.73
CA GLY A 175 43.23 33.20 31.93
C GLY A 175 42.76 32.07 31.02
N ASN A 176 43.66 31.51 30.21
CA ASN A 176 43.44 30.25 29.49
C ASN A 176 43.52 29.07 30.47
N VAL A 177 42.77 27.98 30.21
CA VAL A 177 43.32 26.60 30.11
C VAL A 177 42.20 25.61 29.72
N ARG A 178 42.58 24.53 29.04
CA ARG A 178 41.71 23.37 28.70
C ARG A 178 41.27 22.63 29.96
N LEU A 179 40.11 21.96 29.91
CA LEU A 179 39.85 20.81 30.78
C LEU A 179 39.10 19.71 30.05
N SER A 180 39.54 18.47 30.30
CA SER A 180 38.94 17.23 29.81
C SER A 180 37.76 16.82 30.67
N VAL A 181 36.71 16.28 30.05
CA VAL A 181 35.60 15.64 30.77
C VAL A 181 35.89 14.15 30.90
N LEU A 182 36.06 13.68 32.13
CA LEU A 182 36.02 12.26 32.47
C LEU A 182 34.63 11.88 33.00
N SER A 183 34.29 10.60 32.89
CA SER A 183 32.98 10.07 33.26
C SER A 183 32.74 10.05 34.77
N VAL A 184 31.48 10.22 35.16
CA VAL A 184 30.99 9.96 36.52
C VAL A 184 29.92 8.88 36.44
N GLN A 185 30.14 7.77 37.15
CA GLN A 185 29.12 6.74 37.38
C GLN A 185 28.24 7.14 38.58
N CYS A 186 26.98 6.74 38.58
CA CYS A 186 26.15 6.70 39.78
C CYS A 186 25.43 5.34 39.85
N GLU A 187 25.52 4.68 41.00
CA GLU A 187 24.87 3.39 41.22
C GLU A 187 23.39 3.54 41.59
N ALA A 188 22.58 2.55 41.21
CA ALA A 188 21.25 2.33 41.77
C ALA A 188 21.15 0.86 42.26
N ARG A 189 20.53 0.66 43.43
CA ARG A 189 20.60 -0.63 44.16
C ARG A 189 19.67 -1.70 43.57
N ARG A 190 20.11 -2.95 43.66
CA ARG A 190 19.31 -4.14 43.31
C ARG A 190 18.36 -4.55 44.43
N SER A 191 17.16 -4.97 44.07
CA SER A 191 16.34 -5.96 44.79
C SER A 191 15.90 -7.00 43.77
N GLY A 192 16.10 -8.29 44.03
CA GLY A 192 15.93 -9.33 43.02
C GLY A 192 15.03 -10.49 43.45
N THR A 193 14.27 -11.01 42.49
CA THR A 193 13.63 -12.32 42.51
C THR A 193 14.04 -13.08 41.23
N ALA A 194 14.10 -14.41 41.30
CA ALA A 194 14.78 -15.21 40.29
C ALA A 194 13.92 -15.48 39.03
N LYS A 195 14.54 -15.40 37.86
CA LYS A 195 14.09 -16.09 36.64
C LYS A 195 15.08 -17.19 36.27
N ALA A 196 14.56 -18.32 35.82
CA ALA A 196 15.37 -19.44 35.33
C ALA A 196 16.14 -19.05 34.04
N ARG A 197 17.33 -19.63 33.86
CA ARG A 197 18.20 -19.35 32.71
C ARG A 197 17.82 -20.20 31.50
N SER A 198 17.05 -19.64 30.58
CA SER A 198 17.19 -20.04 29.16
C SER A 198 18.55 -19.55 28.65
N LYS A 199 19.27 -20.40 27.93
CA LYS A 199 20.57 -20.07 27.31
C LYS A 199 20.40 -19.80 25.82
N PHE A 200 19.96 -18.59 25.47
CA PHE A 200 20.33 -17.97 24.19
C PHE A 200 21.27 -16.81 24.49
N ALA A 201 22.54 -17.01 24.15
CA ALA A 201 23.57 -15.99 24.31
C ALA A 201 23.68 -15.22 22.99
N THR A 202 22.94 -14.10 22.89
CA THR A 202 23.06 -13.17 21.76
C THR A 202 24.45 -12.55 21.79
N ALA A 203 25.39 -13.14 21.06
CA ALA A 203 26.71 -12.58 20.87
C ALA A 203 26.58 -11.32 20.01
N ALA A 204 26.69 -10.15 20.63
CA ALA A 204 26.81 -8.87 19.93
C ALA A 204 28.18 -8.80 19.25
N ILE A 205 28.32 -9.49 18.11
CA ILE A 205 29.50 -9.43 17.26
C ILE A 205 29.49 -8.06 16.59
N VAL A 206 30.36 -7.17 17.07
CA VAL A 206 30.76 -5.99 16.30
C VAL A 206 31.55 -6.49 15.10
N GLN A 207 30.85 -6.65 13.97
CA GLN A 207 31.47 -7.00 12.70
C GLN A 207 32.22 -5.77 12.18
N GLU A 208 33.54 -5.73 12.40
CA GLU A 208 34.41 -4.76 11.76
C GLU A 208 34.35 -4.91 10.24
N ASP A 209 34.24 -3.80 9.51
CA ASP A 209 34.27 -3.78 8.03
C ASP A 209 35.58 -4.39 7.49
N LYS A 210 35.52 -5.66 7.09
CA LYS A 210 36.64 -6.44 6.51
C LYS A 210 36.34 -6.97 5.11
N THR A 211 35.70 -6.14 4.30
CA THR A 211 35.47 -6.36 2.86
C THR A 211 36.01 -5.23 1.97
N MET A 212 37.11 -4.59 2.40
CA MET A 212 38.10 -4.02 1.46
C MET A 212 38.89 -5.14 0.76
N ALA A 213 38.17 -6.05 0.11
CA ALA A 213 38.71 -7.13 -0.69
C ALA A 213 38.92 -6.62 -2.13
N THR A 214 40.10 -6.90 -2.68
CA THR A 214 40.45 -6.47 -4.04
C THR A 214 39.52 -7.09 -5.09
N ALA A 215 39.10 -6.29 -6.07
CA ALA A 215 38.40 -6.80 -7.26
C ALA A 215 39.20 -7.95 -7.92
N LYS A 216 38.47 -8.99 -8.39
CA LYS A 216 38.94 -10.35 -8.73
C LYS A 216 38.99 -11.35 -7.55
N GLY A 217 37.91 -11.44 -6.79
CA GLY A 217 37.41 -12.73 -6.30
C GLY A 217 36.15 -13.09 -7.09
N ASP A 218 36.03 -14.33 -7.55
CA ASP A 218 34.80 -14.80 -8.20
C ASP A 218 33.70 -15.02 -7.14
N VAL A 219 32.47 -14.62 -7.47
CA VAL A 219 31.30 -14.71 -6.58
C VAL A 219 30.64 -16.09 -6.77
N ASP A 220 31.43 -17.16 -6.77
CA ASP A 220 31.03 -18.49 -7.24
C ASP A 220 29.88 -19.13 -6.44
N HIS A 221 29.59 -18.64 -5.25
CA HIS A 221 28.50 -19.11 -4.40
C HIS A 221 27.87 -17.95 -3.61
N LEU A 222 26.53 -17.89 -3.59
CA LEU A 222 25.72 -16.93 -2.83
C LEU A 222 24.83 -17.69 -1.83
N PRO A 223 24.63 -17.22 -0.59
CA PRO A 223 23.80 -17.88 0.42
C PRO A 223 22.36 -18.22 -0.03
N ILE A 224 21.79 -17.47 -0.98
CA ILE A 224 20.50 -17.82 -1.60
C ILE A 224 20.47 -19.20 -2.26
N TYR A 225 21.61 -19.76 -2.68
CA TYR A 225 21.68 -21.09 -3.29
C TYR A 225 21.46 -22.22 -2.27
N ASP A 226 21.80 -22.01 -1.00
CA ASP A 226 21.48 -22.95 0.08
C ASP A 226 19.98 -22.95 0.42
N LEU A 227 19.32 -21.80 0.24
CA LEU A 227 17.88 -21.62 0.46
C LEU A 227 17.02 -22.16 -0.70
N ASP A 228 17.54 -22.10 -1.94
CA ASP A 228 16.86 -22.58 -3.15
C ASP A 228 17.89 -23.01 -4.22
N PRO A 229 18.29 -24.29 -4.24
CA PRO A 229 19.29 -24.80 -5.18
C PRO A 229 18.93 -24.67 -6.66
N LYS A 230 17.66 -24.39 -7.02
CA LYS A 230 17.28 -24.12 -8.42
C LYS A 230 17.88 -22.81 -8.95
N LEU A 231 18.30 -21.90 -8.07
CA LEU A 231 18.90 -20.63 -8.45
C LEU A 231 20.32 -20.79 -9.02
N GLU A 232 21.00 -21.92 -8.76
CA GLU A 232 22.35 -22.19 -9.28
C GLU A 232 22.36 -22.39 -10.81
N GLU A 233 21.25 -22.83 -11.42
CA GLU A 233 21.07 -22.87 -12.89
C GLU A 233 21.23 -21.46 -13.51
N PHE A 234 20.98 -20.41 -12.73
CA PHE A 234 20.98 -19.00 -13.15
C PHE A 234 22.19 -18.22 -12.60
N LYS A 235 23.23 -18.91 -12.11
CA LYS A 235 24.38 -18.27 -11.46
C LYS A 235 25.02 -17.16 -12.28
N ASP A 236 25.08 -17.28 -13.61
CA ASP A 236 25.69 -16.26 -14.48
C ASP A 236 24.89 -14.94 -14.47
N HIS A 237 23.56 -15.02 -14.38
CA HIS A 237 22.68 -13.86 -14.21
C HIS A 237 22.86 -13.23 -12.81
N PHE A 238 22.96 -14.03 -11.75
CA PHE A 238 23.22 -13.55 -10.40
C PHE A 238 24.62 -12.93 -10.26
N ASN A 239 25.66 -13.52 -10.86
CA ASN A 239 27.01 -12.99 -10.88
C ASN A 239 27.08 -11.65 -11.62
N TYR A 240 26.37 -11.50 -12.74
CA TYR A 240 26.22 -10.22 -13.42
C TYR A 240 25.49 -9.18 -12.56
N ARG A 241 24.35 -9.53 -11.93
CA ARG A 241 23.59 -8.67 -11.01
C ARG A 241 24.46 -8.18 -9.84
N MET A 242 25.10 -9.11 -9.12
CA MET A 242 25.94 -8.80 -7.95
C MET A 242 27.14 -7.96 -8.35
N LYS A 243 27.78 -8.27 -9.50
CA LYS A 243 28.85 -7.42 -10.02
C LYS A 243 28.38 -6.00 -10.33
N ARG A 244 27.25 -5.84 -11.03
CA ARG A 244 26.67 -4.51 -11.34
C ARG A 244 26.35 -3.72 -10.07
N TYR A 245 25.79 -4.36 -9.04
CA TYR A 245 25.53 -3.75 -7.74
C TYR A 245 26.83 -3.30 -7.03
N LEU A 246 27.82 -4.19 -6.93
CA LEU A 246 29.10 -3.88 -6.26
C LEU A 246 29.90 -2.80 -7.00
N ASP A 247 29.99 -2.87 -8.33
CA ASP A 247 30.64 -1.84 -9.16
C ASP A 247 29.97 -0.46 -8.97
N GLN A 248 28.64 -0.42 -8.91
CA GLN A 248 27.87 0.83 -8.73
C GLN A 248 28.01 1.38 -7.30
N LYS A 249 27.92 0.53 -6.27
CA LYS A 249 28.10 0.91 -4.85
C LYS A 249 29.50 1.47 -4.60
N TYR A 250 30.54 0.75 -5.03
CA TYR A 250 31.93 1.19 -4.94
C TYR A 250 32.16 2.51 -5.71
N SER A 251 31.52 2.68 -6.86
CA SER A 251 31.59 3.94 -7.60
C SER A 251 30.99 5.10 -6.82
N ILE A 252 29.83 4.91 -6.16
CA ILE A 252 29.20 5.94 -5.32
C ILE A 252 30.11 6.29 -4.14
N GLU A 253 30.60 5.29 -3.40
CA GLU A 253 31.53 5.48 -2.27
C GLU A 253 32.79 6.25 -2.69
N LYS A 254 33.40 5.87 -3.81
CA LYS A 254 34.62 6.51 -4.32
C LYS A 254 34.44 7.99 -4.72
N ASN A 255 33.28 8.37 -5.27
CA ASN A 255 33.07 9.69 -5.86
C ASN A 255 32.20 10.65 -5.01
N GLU A 256 31.39 10.11 -4.10
CA GLU A 256 30.41 10.84 -3.28
C GLU A 256 30.60 10.61 -1.77
N GLY A 257 31.59 9.78 -1.39
CA GLY A 257 31.96 9.47 -0.01
C GLY A 257 31.26 8.24 0.54
N SER A 258 29.93 8.22 0.52
CA SER A 258 29.13 7.08 0.98
C SER A 258 27.74 7.08 0.34
N LEU A 259 27.04 5.94 0.40
CA LEU A 259 25.63 5.88 -0.03
C LEU A 259 24.72 6.74 0.88
N GLU A 260 25.09 6.87 2.16
CA GLU A 260 24.42 7.72 3.14
C GLU A 260 24.62 9.22 2.88
N ASP A 261 25.73 9.63 2.23
CA ASP A 261 26.02 11.03 1.84
C ASP A 261 25.50 11.37 0.44
N PHE A 262 25.51 10.39 -0.46
CA PHE A 262 24.93 10.50 -1.80
C PHE A 262 23.42 10.79 -1.75
N SER A 263 22.73 10.11 -0.83
CA SER A 263 21.30 10.28 -0.53
C SER A 263 20.95 11.54 0.29
N LYS A 264 21.93 12.42 0.61
CA LYS A 264 21.67 13.77 1.14
C LYS A 264 21.43 14.79 0.02
N GLY A 265 21.02 14.34 -1.16
CA GLY A 265 20.83 15.17 -2.35
C GLY A 265 19.84 16.31 -2.14
N TYR A 266 18.80 16.13 -1.33
CA TYR A 266 17.78 17.15 -1.03
C TYR A 266 18.31 18.37 -0.24
N LEU A 267 19.52 18.29 0.32
CA LEU A 267 20.25 19.40 0.94
C LEU A 267 21.20 20.11 -0.05
N LYS A 268 21.41 19.54 -1.24
CA LYS A 268 22.26 20.08 -2.32
C LYS A 268 21.43 20.63 -3.48
N PHE A 269 20.36 19.92 -3.86
CA PHE A 269 19.41 20.23 -4.93
C PHE A 269 18.09 20.76 -4.38
N GLY A 270 17.31 21.41 -5.24
CA GLY A 270 16.17 22.22 -4.80
C GLY A 270 16.63 23.50 -4.09
N ILE A 271 15.68 24.23 -3.51
CA ILE A 271 15.93 25.51 -2.85
C ILE A 271 16.25 25.25 -1.37
N ASN A 272 17.47 25.59 -0.95
CA ASN A 272 17.97 25.40 0.41
C ASN A 272 18.51 26.72 0.99
N THR A 273 18.03 27.10 2.17
CA THR A 273 18.53 28.27 2.91
C THR A 273 19.83 27.91 3.64
N THR A 274 20.87 28.72 3.43
CA THR A 274 22.12 28.67 4.21
C THR A 274 22.15 29.84 5.18
N LYS A 275 23.19 29.93 6.04
CA LYS A 275 23.30 30.99 7.04
C LYS A 275 23.19 32.41 6.46
N ASP A 276 23.81 32.65 5.30
CA ASP A 276 24.03 34.00 4.76
C ASP A 276 23.37 34.20 3.36
N ALA A 277 22.82 33.15 2.74
CA ALA A 277 22.19 33.17 1.41
C ALA A 277 21.25 31.98 1.16
N THR A 278 20.29 32.13 0.24
CA THR A 278 19.53 31.02 -0.34
C THR A 278 20.32 30.43 -1.52
N VAL A 279 20.42 29.10 -1.62
CA VAL A 279 21.06 28.38 -2.73
C VAL A 279 20.02 27.53 -3.44
N TYR A 280 20.01 27.57 -4.77
CA TYR A 280 19.18 26.70 -5.60
C TYR A 280 20.05 25.94 -6.59
N ARG A 281 19.81 24.63 -6.74
CA ARG A 281 20.40 23.80 -7.80
C ARG A 281 19.36 22.89 -8.45
N GLU A 282 19.53 22.64 -9.74
CA GLU A 282 18.66 21.78 -10.55
C GLU A 282 19.47 21.02 -11.60
N TRP A 283 19.11 19.76 -11.88
CA TRP A 283 19.77 18.97 -12.93
C TRP A 283 19.00 19.06 -14.24
N ALA A 284 19.61 19.70 -15.24
CA ALA A 284 19.00 19.87 -16.57
C ALA A 284 20.08 19.99 -17.67
N PRO A 285 20.76 18.88 -18.06
CA PRO A 285 21.89 18.95 -18.99
C PRO A 285 21.53 19.42 -20.39
N ALA A 286 20.32 19.15 -20.87
CA ALA A 286 19.85 19.61 -22.18
C ALA A 286 19.73 21.15 -22.29
N VAL A 287 19.53 21.84 -21.18
CA VAL A 287 19.21 23.28 -21.16
C VAL A 287 20.41 24.12 -21.61
N GLN A 288 20.14 25.21 -22.33
CA GLN A 288 21.15 26.17 -22.80
C GLN A 288 21.31 27.38 -21.87
N GLU A 289 20.20 27.89 -21.32
CA GLU A 289 20.15 28.99 -20.34
C GLU A 289 19.03 28.73 -19.34
N ALA A 290 19.26 29.06 -18.06
CA ALA A 290 18.29 28.91 -16.99
C ALA A 290 18.24 30.11 -16.04
N GLN A 291 17.08 30.29 -15.41
CA GLN A 291 16.75 31.35 -14.46
C GLN A 291 15.87 30.78 -13.34
N LEU A 292 15.95 31.36 -12.14
CA LEU A 292 14.94 31.15 -11.10
C LEU A 292 13.91 32.28 -11.13
N VAL A 293 12.63 31.95 -11.21
CA VAL A 293 11.52 32.92 -11.24
C VAL A 293 10.48 32.62 -10.17
N GLY A 294 9.76 33.65 -9.71
CA GLY A 294 8.68 33.47 -8.75
C GLY A 294 8.13 34.80 -8.24
N ASP A 295 7.27 34.73 -7.22
CA ASP A 295 6.67 35.93 -6.60
C ASP A 295 7.74 36.84 -5.97
N PHE A 296 8.91 36.31 -5.59
CA PHE A 296 10.02 37.08 -5.02
C PHE A 296 10.74 38.00 -6.03
N ASN A 297 10.52 37.82 -7.33
CA ASN A 297 11.16 38.61 -8.39
C ASN A 297 10.19 39.07 -9.49
N ASP A 298 8.90 39.23 -9.17
CA ASP A 298 7.83 39.60 -10.11
C ASP A 298 7.80 38.69 -11.36
N TRP A 299 8.15 37.41 -11.18
CA TRP A 299 8.31 36.40 -12.23
C TRP A 299 9.32 36.77 -13.33
N ASN A 300 10.29 37.64 -13.01
CA ASN A 300 11.34 38.12 -13.91
C ASN A 300 12.74 37.62 -13.49
N GLY A 301 13.22 36.63 -14.25
CA GLY A 301 14.50 35.97 -13.99
C GLY A 301 15.74 36.71 -14.50
N ALA A 302 15.61 37.90 -15.10
CA ALA A 302 16.74 38.60 -15.75
C ALA A 302 17.92 38.90 -14.80
N ASN A 303 17.66 39.09 -13.50
CA ASN A 303 18.66 39.29 -12.45
C ASN A 303 18.99 38.00 -11.67
N HIS A 304 18.44 36.86 -12.09
CA HIS A 304 18.50 35.57 -11.40
C HIS A 304 18.84 34.42 -12.38
N ASN A 305 19.75 34.69 -13.32
CA ASN A 305 20.33 33.68 -14.20
C ASN A 305 21.18 32.70 -13.40
N MET A 306 21.14 31.43 -13.79
CA MET A 306 21.89 30.35 -13.14
C MET A 306 23.18 30.03 -13.92
N GLU A 307 24.18 29.48 -13.24
CA GLU A 307 25.43 28.99 -13.85
C GLU A 307 25.37 27.47 -14.00
N LYS A 308 25.77 26.96 -15.17
CA LYS A 308 25.79 25.51 -15.50
C LYS A 308 27.17 24.92 -15.29
N ASP A 309 27.24 23.79 -14.59
CA ASP A 309 28.47 23.03 -14.42
C ASP A 309 28.74 22.04 -15.56
N LYS A 310 29.88 21.34 -15.49
CA LYS A 310 30.32 20.34 -16.48
C LYS A 310 29.49 19.05 -16.52
N PHE A 311 28.56 18.86 -15.57
CA PHE A 311 27.66 17.71 -15.49
C PHE A 311 26.20 18.07 -15.83
N GLY A 312 25.93 19.34 -16.17
CA GLY A 312 24.60 19.84 -16.50
C GLY A 312 23.76 20.20 -15.27
N VAL A 313 24.38 20.35 -14.10
CA VAL A 313 23.74 20.93 -12.92
C VAL A 313 23.79 22.45 -13.04
N TRP A 314 22.62 23.08 -12.98
CA TRP A 314 22.48 24.53 -12.87
C TRP A 314 22.49 24.94 -11.41
N SER A 315 23.09 26.09 -11.09
CA SER A 315 23.12 26.61 -9.73
C SER A 315 23.02 28.14 -9.65
N ILE A 316 22.47 28.65 -8.55
CA ILE A 316 22.48 30.07 -8.19
C ILE A 316 22.56 30.22 -6.67
N LYS A 317 23.26 31.27 -6.21
CA LYS A 317 23.27 31.75 -4.82
C LYS A 317 22.66 33.14 -4.79
N ILE A 318 21.67 33.36 -3.93
CA ILE A 318 20.95 34.63 -3.78
C ILE A 318 21.13 35.09 -2.34
N ASP A 319 21.86 36.20 -2.15
CA ASP A 319 22.21 36.72 -0.82
C ASP A 319 21.00 37.26 -0.05
N HIS A 320 21.07 37.20 1.28
CA HIS A 320 19.95 37.56 2.16
C HIS A 320 19.56 39.05 2.10
N VAL A 321 18.34 39.32 1.61
CA VAL A 321 17.77 40.68 1.52
C VAL A 321 17.42 41.18 2.92
N LYS A 322 18.14 42.22 3.38
CA LYS A 322 17.98 42.81 4.73
C LYS A 322 18.09 41.79 5.88
N GLY A 323 18.95 40.78 5.70
CA GLY A 323 19.19 39.74 6.71
C GLY A 323 18.11 38.65 6.78
N LYS A 324 17.30 38.47 5.73
CA LYS A 324 16.31 37.39 5.58
C LYS A 324 16.54 36.62 4.28
N PRO A 325 16.08 35.35 4.17
CA PRO A 325 16.02 34.62 2.90
C PRO A 325 15.40 35.48 1.79
N ALA A 326 16.00 35.44 0.60
CA ALA A 326 15.58 36.28 -0.52
C ALA A 326 14.24 35.81 -1.14
N ILE A 327 13.94 34.52 -1.01
CA ILE A 327 12.68 33.89 -1.39
C ILE A 327 11.85 33.71 -0.11
N PRO A 328 10.67 34.33 0.03
CA PRO A 328 9.85 34.15 1.22
C PRO A 328 9.30 32.72 1.35
N HIS A 329 9.13 32.25 2.59
CA HIS A 329 8.32 31.07 2.89
C HIS A 329 6.92 31.17 2.26
N ASN A 330 6.42 30.06 1.73
CA ASN A 330 5.11 29.94 1.10
C ASN A 330 4.89 30.86 -0.12
N SER A 331 5.98 31.33 -0.75
CA SER A 331 5.94 32.03 -2.04
C SER A 331 6.17 31.07 -3.20
N ARG A 332 5.63 31.41 -4.38
CA ARG A 332 5.64 30.51 -5.54
C ARG A 332 6.90 30.72 -6.39
N VAL A 333 7.40 29.62 -6.97
CA VAL A 333 8.65 29.53 -7.70
C VAL A 333 8.56 28.56 -8.88
N LYS A 334 9.26 28.87 -9.98
CA LYS A 334 9.49 27.97 -11.12
C LYS A 334 10.93 28.07 -11.65
N PHE A 335 11.42 26.94 -12.15
CA PHE A 335 12.62 26.86 -12.97
C PHE A 335 12.27 27.32 -14.39
N ARG A 336 12.83 28.45 -14.82
CA ARG A 336 12.66 29.00 -16.16
C ARG A 336 13.86 28.65 -17.01
N PHE A 337 13.67 28.04 -18.17
CA PHE A 337 14.79 27.63 -19.04
C PHE A 337 14.49 27.76 -20.52
N ARG A 338 15.54 27.69 -21.37
CA ARG A 338 15.38 27.50 -22.82
C ARG A 338 16.33 26.45 -23.40
N HIS A 339 15.86 25.79 -24.46
CA HIS A 339 16.58 24.82 -25.28
C HIS A 339 16.29 25.18 -26.74
N GLY A 340 16.95 26.26 -27.21
CA GLY A 340 16.45 27.07 -28.31
C GLY A 340 15.12 27.76 -28.01
N GLY A 341 14.66 28.62 -28.93
CA GLY A 341 13.31 29.17 -28.91
C GLY A 341 12.96 30.04 -27.70
N ALA A 342 11.74 29.83 -27.19
CA ALA A 342 11.15 30.59 -26.10
C ALA A 342 11.47 29.98 -24.71
N TRP A 343 11.25 30.77 -23.66
CA TRP A 343 11.32 30.30 -22.28
C TRP A 343 10.20 29.30 -21.96
N ALA A 344 10.55 28.22 -21.26
CA ALA A 344 9.64 27.27 -20.65
C ALA A 344 9.82 27.31 -19.12
N ASP A 345 8.70 27.36 -18.40
CA ASP A 345 8.69 27.33 -16.93
C ASP A 345 8.25 25.96 -16.44
N ARG A 346 8.94 25.41 -15.43
CA ARG A 346 8.64 24.14 -14.75
C ARG A 346 8.69 24.28 -13.25
N ILE A 347 8.04 23.36 -12.55
CA ILE A 347 8.24 23.19 -11.11
C ILE A 347 9.63 22.56 -10.89
N PRO A 348 10.45 23.02 -9.91
CA PRO A 348 11.71 22.37 -9.57
C PRO A 348 11.51 20.89 -9.22
N ALA A 349 12.33 19.99 -9.77
CA ALA A 349 12.18 18.54 -9.58
C ALA A 349 12.29 18.13 -8.10
N TRP A 350 13.00 18.94 -7.32
CA TRP A 350 13.27 18.78 -5.89
C TRP A 350 12.40 19.71 -5.01
N ILE A 351 11.23 20.17 -5.48
CA ILE A 351 10.33 21.02 -4.68
C ILE A 351 9.72 20.23 -3.52
N ARG A 352 9.61 20.86 -2.34
CA ARG A 352 9.07 20.24 -1.11
C ARG A 352 7.56 20.42 -0.92
N TYR A 353 6.95 21.29 -1.72
CA TYR A 353 5.51 21.54 -1.74
C TYR A 353 5.11 22.16 -3.08
N ALA A 354 3.95 21.80 -3.61
CA ALA A 354 3.39 22.39 -4.83
C ALA A 354 1.87 22.50 -4.68
N THR A 355 1.27 23.59 -5.16
CA THR A 355 -0.15 23.89 -4.92
C THR A 355 -0.87 24.24 -6.22
N VAL A 356 -2.16 23.94 -6.28
CA VAL A 356 -3.05 24.30 -7.40
C VAL A 356 -4.20 25.20 -6.94
N ASP A 357 -4.65 26.09 -7.82
CA ASP A 357 -5.87 26.86 -7.61
C ASP A 357 -7.11 25.97 -7.77
N ALA A 358 -7.57 25.40 -6.65
CA ALA A 358 -8.74 24.51 -6.60
C ALA A 358 -10.07 25.15 -7.08
N SER A 359 -10.13 26.47 -7.28
CA SER A 359 -11.30 27.13 -7.90
C SER A 359 -11.35 26.97 -9.43
N LYS A 360 -10.27 26.53 -10.06
CA LYS A 360 -10.13 26.40 -11.52
C LYS A 360 -9.85 24.96 -11.92
N PHE A 361 -10.83 24.33 -12.58
CA PHE A 361 -10.66 23.01 -13.16
C PHE A 361 -9.50 22.98 -14.16
N GLY A 362 -8.58 22.02 -14.00
CA GLY A 362 -7.41 21.87 -14.88
C GLY A 362 -6.36 22.99 -14.75
N ALA A 363 -6.35 23.76 -13.66
CA ALA A 363 -5.26 24.69 -13.39
C ALA A 363 -3.91 23.95 -13.22
N PRO A 364 -2.80 24.50 -13.73
CA PRO A 364 -1.47 23.97 -13.47
C PRO A 364 -1.07 24.22 -12.01
N TYR A 365 -0.10 23.45 -11.53
CA TYR A 365 0.49 23.63 -10.21
C TYR A 365 1.54 24.74 -10.24
N ASP A 366 1.70 25.43 -9.12
CA ASP A 366 2.84 26.28 -8.81
C ASP A 366 3.70 25.59 -7.74
N GLY A 367 5.03 25.55 -7.96
CA GLY A 367 5.97 25.10 -6.93
C GLY A 367 6.03 26.12 -5.80
N VAL A 368 6.11 25.67 -4.55
CA VAL A 368 6.06 26.54 -3.36
C VAL A 368 7.32 26.36 -2.52
N HIS A 369 7.96 27.48 -2.16
CA HIS A 369 9.14 27.46 -1.31
C HIS A 369 8.78 27.20 0.17
N TRP A 370 8.88 25.94 0.59
CA TRP A 370 8.53 25.51 1.94
C TRP A 370 9.73 25.55 2.91
N ASP A 371 10.04 26.75 3.42
CA ASP A 371 11.00 26.97 4.53
C ASP A 371 10.32 27.64 5.74
N PRO A 372 9.46 26.92 6.50
CA PRO A 372 8.62 27.52 7.55
C PRO A 372 9.45 28.08 8.71
N PRO A 373 9.04 29.24 9.28
CA PRO A 373 9.72 29.82 10.44
C PRO A 373 9.59 28.89 11.66
N ALA A 374 10.48 29.07 12.64
CA ALA A 374 10.55 28.22 13.83
C ALA A 374 9.28 28.23 14.73
N SER A 375 8.32 29.12 14.46
CA SER A 375 6.98 29.17 15.06
C SER A 375 5.95 28.25 14.40
N GLU A 376 6.20 27.84 13.15
CA GLU A 376 5.25 27.09 12.30
C GLU A 376 5.81 25.72 11.89
N ARG A 377 7.13 25.53 11.90
CA ARG A 377 7.77 24.24 11.66
C ARG A 377 7.46 23.24 12.77
N TYR A 378 6.98 22.05 12.41
CA TYR A 378 6.68 20.98 13.35
C TYR A 378 7.97 20.47 14.03
N THR A 379 7.81 19.92 15.24
CA THR A 379 8.88 19.24 15.98
C THR A 379 8.30 17.95 16.54
N PHE A 380 8.85 16.81 16.13
CA PHE A 380 8.45 15.48 16.62
C PHE A 380 8.66 15.38 18.14
N GLN A 381 7.68 14.78 18.83
CA GLN A 381 7.68 14.57 20.28
C GLN A 381 7.83 13.09 20.65
N HIS A 382 7.54 12.17 19.72
CA HIS A 382 7.48 10.73 19.98
C HIS A 382 8.60 9.99 19.23
N PRO A 383 9.16 8.92 19.84
CA PRO A 383 10.07 8.02 19.13
C PRO A 383 9.29 7.08 18.21
N ARG A 384 9.94 6.59 17.14
CA ARG A 384 9.44 5.45 16.36
C ARG A 384 9.15 4.25 17.28
N PRO A 385 8.02 3.55 17.13
CA PRO A 385 7.81 2.25 17.78
C PRO A 385 8.79 1.20 17.26
N SER A 386 9.13 0.23 18.11
CA SER A 386 9.96 -0.93 17.74
C SER A 386 9.32 -1.79 16.64
N LYS A 387 10.13 -2.50 15.85
CA LYS A 387 9.65 -3.42 14.82
C LYS A 387 8.81 -4.54 15.46
N PRO A 388 7.54 -4.74 15.06
CA PRO A 388 6.71 -5.82 15.58
C PRO A 388 7.13 -7.17 14.98
N ASP A 389 6.87 -8.26 15.70
CA ASP A 389 7.17 -9.63 15.24
C ASP A 389 6.42 -9.99 13.94
N ALA A 390 5.20 -9.47 13.77
CA ALA A 390 4.44 -9.49 12.53
C ALA A 390 3.74 -8.13 12.28
N PRO A 391 3.78 -7.58 11.06
CA PRO A 391 3.06 -6.35 10.74
C PRO A 391 1.58 -6.65 10.54
N ARG A 392 0.72 -5.94 11.28
CA ARG A 392 -0.73 -5.86 11.06
C ARG A 392 -1.04 -4.46 10.57
N ILE A 393 -1.25 -4.37 9.25
CA ILE A 393 -1.20 -3.14 8.46
C ILE A 393 -2.61 -2.64 8.15
N TYR A 394 -2.87 -1.39 8.49
CA TYR A 394 -4.06 -0.68 8.04
C TYR A 394 -3.70 0.23 6.86
N GLU A 395 -4.20 -0.10 5.67
CA GLU A 395 -3.94 0.64 4.43
C GLU A 395 -4.91 1.81 4.27
N ALA A 396 -4.37 3.01 4.03
CA ALA A 396 -5.13 4.25 4.08
C ALA A 396 -4.68 5.32 3.08
N HIS A 397 -5.65 5.86 2.34
CA HIS A 397 -5.50 7.07 1.52
C HIS A 397 -6.19 8.27 2.22
N VAL A 398 -5.39 9.22 2.74
CA VAL A 398 -5.88 10.35 3.59
C VAL A 398 -7.06 11.12 2.96
N GLY A 399 -6.95 11.48 1.68
CA GLY A 399 -7.93 12.35 1.03
C GLY A 399 -9.37 11.81 0.96
N MET A 400 -9.58 10.50 1.06
CA MET A 400 -10.91 9.85 1.02
C MET A 400 -11.35 9.34 2.41
N SER A 401 -10.64 9.71 3.46
CA SER A 401 -10.80 9.13 4.80
C SER A 401 -11.97 9.67 5.61
N GLY A 402 -12.55 10.82 5.25
CA GLY A 402 -13.69 11.41 5.96
C GLY A 402 -15.05 10.88 5.50
N GLU A 403 -16.09 11.14 6.29
CA GLU A 403 -17.49 10.85 5.95
C GLU A 403 -18.03 11.78 4.84
N LYS A 404 -17.53 13.01 4.76
CA LYS A 404 -17.99 14.01 3.78
C LYS A 404 -17.50 13.64 2.36
N PRO A 405 -18.31 13.87 1.31
CA PRO A 405 -17.87 13.74 -0.09
C PRO A 405 -16.97 14.93 -0.48
N ALA A 406 -15.75 14.99 0.06
CA ALA A 406 -14.74 16.02 -0.19
C ALA A 406 -13.34 15.50 0.20
N VAL A 407 -12.27 16.13 -0.31
CA VAL A 407 -10.91 15.77 0.12
C VAL A 407 -10.73 16.08 1.61
N SER A 408 -10.36 15.06 2.38
CA SER A 408 -10.16 15.12 3.83
C SER A 408 -8.68 15.39 4.18
N THR A 409 -8.42 16.01 5.33
CA THR A 409 -7.08 16.51 5.68
C THR A 409 -6.22 15.54 6.50
N TYR A 410 -4.89 15.75 6.49
CA TYR A 410 -3.93 15.05 7.34
C TYR A 410 -4.26 15.21 8.84
N ARG A 411 -4.77 16.39 9.25
CA ARG A 411 -5.27 16.65 10.61
C ARG A 411 -6.49 15.79 10.93
N GLU A 412 -7.52 15.82 10.09
CA GLU A 412 -8.74 15.03 10.29
C GLU A 412 -8.45 13.52 10.34
N PHE A 413 -7.53 13.00 9.53
CA PHE A 413 -7.07 11.61 9.60
C PHE A 413 -6.33 11.32 10.91
N ALA A 414 -5.37 12.17 11.28
CA ALA A 414 -4.59 12.02 12.50
C ALA A 414 -5.46 12.06 13.77
N ASP A 415 -6.51 12.89 13.76
CA ASP A 415 -7.37 13.12 14.92
C ASP A 415 -8.55 12.14 15.02
N ASN A 416 -9.14 11.71 13.89
CA ASN A 416 -10.37 10.90 13.89
C ASN A 416 -10.20 9.45 13.40
N VAL A 417 -9.10 9.13 12.69
CA VAL A 417 -8.91 7.81 12.06
C VAL A 417 -7.79 7.01 12.73
N LEU A 418 -6.63 7.61 13.04
CA LEU A 418 -5.57 6.92 13.79
C LEU A 418 -6.05 6.28 15.12
N PRO A 419 -6.96 6.89 15.92
CA PRO A 419 -7.51 6.23 17.10
C PRO A 419 -8.31 4.96 16.78
N ARG A 420 -9.02 4.91 15.65
CA ARG A 420 -9.80 3.74 15.20
C ARG A 420 -8.88 2.60 14.78
N ILE A 421 -7.84 2.92 14.02
CA ILE A 421 -6.78 1.98 13.62
C ILE A 421 -6.15 1.34 14.87
N ARG A 422 -5.80 2.17 15.87
CA ARG A 422 -5.23 1.65 17.12
C ARG A 422 -6.25 0.87 17.95
N ALA A 423 -7.53 1.25 17.95
CA ALA A 423 -8.59 0.53 18.65
C ALA A 423 -8.80 -0.88 18.08
N ASN A 424 -8.74 -1.07 16.76
CA ASN A 424 -8.82 -2.38 16.10
C ASN A 424 -7.48 -3.18 16.12
N ASN A 425 -6.57 -2.88 17.06
CA ASN A 425 -5.35 -3.65 17.33
C ASN A 425 -4.33 -3.81 16.18
N TYR A 426 -4.45 -3.02 15.10
CA TYR A 426 -3.37 -2.83 14.12
C TYR A 426 -2.13 -2.23 14.78
N ASN A 427 -0.95 -2.51 14.22
CA ASN A 427 0.34 -2.02 14.72
C ASN A 427 1.10 -1.16 13.67
N THR A 428 0.63 -1.15 12.43
CA THR A 428 1.26 -0.46 11.29
C THR A 428 0.21 0.22 10.43
N VAL A 429 0.52 1.40 9.87
CA VAL A 429 -0.28 2.10 8.85
C VAL A 429 0.50 2.08 7.53
N GLN A 430 -0.15 1.73 6.42
CA GLN A 430 0.38 1.96 5.07
C GLN A 430 -0.28 3.22 4.50
N LEU A 431 0.49 4.29 4.33
CA LEU A 431 -0.01 5.62 3.98
C LEU A 431 0.16 5.89 2.48
N MET A 432 -0.95 5.78 1.76
CA MET A 432 -1.02 5.93 0.30
C MET A 432 -1.10 7.40 -0.13
N ALA A 433 -0.77 7.66 -1.40
CA ALA A 433 -0.95 8.95 -2.08
C ALA A 433 -0.26 10.16 -1.42
N VAL A 434 0.85 9.94 -0.71
CA VAL A 434 1.59 10.98 0.00
C VAL A 434 2.43 11.86 -0.94
N MET A 435 3.11 11.26 -1.91
CA MET A 435 3.83 12.00 -2.95
C MET A 435 2.84 12.78 -3.83
N GLU A 436 3.15 14.03 -4.16
CA GLU A 436 2.24 14.88 -4.92
C GLU A 436 2.07 14.40 -6.37
N HIS A 437 0.82 14.31 -6.79
CA HIS A 437 0.33 13.71 -8.02
C HIS A 437 -0.77 14.63 -8.57
N SER A 438 -0.68 15.13 -9.81
CA SER A 438 -1.63 16.18 -10.28
C SER A 438 -3.06 15.65 -10.55
N TYR A 439 -3.21 14.36 -10.89
CA TYR A 439 -4.50 13.71 -11.15
C TYR A 439 -4.96 12.92 -9.92
N TYR A 440 -5.96 13.43 -9.19
CA TYR A 440 -6.41 12.85 -7.91
C TYR A 440 -6.96 11.42 -8.08
N ALA A 441 -7.67 11.14 -9.17
CA ALA A 441 -8.18 9.81 -9.52
C ALA A 441 -7.09 8.84 -10.05
N SER A 442 -5.81 9.17 -9.90
CA SER A 442 -4.71 8.20 -10.01
C SER A 442 -4.43 7.45 -8.70
N PHE A 443 -5.17 7.73 -7.61
CA PHE A 443 -4.96 7.11 -6.29
C PHE A 443 -3.56 7.35 -5.67
N GLY A 444 -2.75 8.24 -6.26
CA GLY A 444 -1.36 8.49 -5.89
C GLY A 444 -0.32 8.02 -6.94
N TYR A 445 -0.67 7.05 -7.79
CA TYR A 445 0.30 6.39 -8.68
C TYR A 445 0.95 7.33 -9.71
N HIS A 446 0.23 8.32 -10.23
CA HIS A 446 0.80 9.25 -11.21
C HIS A 446 1.48 10.46 -10.54
N VAL A 447 2.55 10.18 -9.80
CA VAL A 447 3.40 11.18 -9.13
C VAL A 447 3.95 12.20 -10.12
N THR A 448 3.86 13.48 -9.76
CA THR A 448 4.44 14.61 -10.50
C THR A 448 5.63 15.23 -9.78
N ASN A 449 5.56 15.38 -8.45
CA ASN A 449 6.57 16.07 -7.63
C ASN A 449 6.99 15.18 -6.45
N PHE A 450 7.99 14.33 -6.68
CA PHE A 450 8.42 13.25 -5.77
C PHE A 450 8.83 13.71 -4.36
N PHE A 451 9.31 14.95 -4.19
CA PHE A 451 9.70 15.51 -2.89
C PHE A 451 8.58 16.33 -2.21
N ALA A 452 7.43 16.49 -2.86
CA ALA A 452 6.31 17.26 -2.33
C ALA A 452 5.27 16.35 -1.67
N VAL A 453 4.80 16.77 -0.49
CA VAL A 453 3.59 16.24 0.15
C VAL A 453 2.37 16.71 -0.62
N SER A 454 1.39 15.82 -0.86
CA SER A 454 0.19 16.19 -1.62
C SER A 454 -0.65 17.28 -0.93
N SER A 455 -0.65 18.46 -1.54
CA SER A 455 -1.18 19.71 -1.00
C SER A 455 -2.68 19.69 -0.70
N ARG A 456 -3.43 18.79 -1.34
CA ARG A 456 -4.90 18.69 -1.17
C ARG A 456 -5.32 18.33 0.25
N SER A 457 -4.46 17.62 0.99
CA SER A 457 -4.76 17.15 2.35
C SER A 457 -4.12 18.03 3.45
N GLY A 458 -3.32 19.03 3.07
CA GLY A 458 -2.66 19.95 4.01
C GLY A 458 -1.19 20.17 3.71
N THR A 459 -0.46 20.72 4.68
CA THR A 459 0.95 21.09 4.56
C THR A 459 1.90 19.94 4.94
N PRO A 460 3.20 20.03 4.61
CA PRO A 460 4.21 19.10 5.12
C PRO A 460 4.25 19.01 6.65
N GLU A 461 3.94 20.09 7.37
CA GLU A 461 3.93 20.11 8.84
C GLU A 461 2.70 19.38 9.42
N ASP A 462 1.62 19.25 8.66
CA ASP A 462 0.43 18.47 9.03
C ASP A 462 0.66 16.96 8.82
N LEU A 463 1.46 16.58 7.82
CA LEU A 463 1.90 15.18 7.65
C LEU A 463 2.86 14.76 8.76
N LYS A 464 3.80 15.63 9.17
CA LYS A 464 4.68 15.36 10.33
C LYS A 464 3.88 15.13 11.61
N TYR A 465 2.83 15.93 11.85
CA TYR A 465 1.89 15.72 12.96
C TYR A 465 1.16 14.37 12.87
N LEU A 466 0.74 13.94 11.67
CA LEU A 466 0.11 12.64 11.47
C LEU A 466 1.04 11.50 11.88
N VAL A 467 2.29 11.51 11.43
CA VAL A 467 3.26 10.45 11.76
C VAL A 467 3.63 10.45 13.25
N ASP A 468 3.92 11.62 13.83
CA ASP A 468 4.23 11.75 15.27
C ASP A 468 3.05 11.32 16.16
N LYS A 469 1.81 11.58 15.72
CA LYS A 469 0.60 11.12 16.41
C LYS A 469 0.38 9.61 16.27
N ALA A 470 0.71 9.01 15.11
CA ALA A 470 0.71 7.55 14.97
C ALA A 470 1.73 6.90 15.91
N HIS A 471 2.96 7.45 15.97
CA HIS A 471 4.00 7.03 16.91
C HIS A 471 3.55 7.18 18.37
N SER A 472 2.82 8.25 18.72
CA SER A 472 2.24 8.43 20.06
C SER A 472 1.25 7.33 20.49
N LEU A 473 0.60 6.68 19.52
CA LEU A 473 -0.35 5.57 19.71
C LEU A 473 0.33 4.19 19.65
N GLY A 474 1.64 4.14 19.39
CA GLY A 474 2.40 2.90 19.16
C GLY A 474 2.22 2.31 17.76
N LEU A 475 1.66 3.07 16.80
CA LEU A 475 1.52 2.66 15.41
C LEU A 475 2.76 3.06 14.60
N ARG A 476 3.36 2.12 13.86
CA ARG A 476 4.38 2.43 12.85
C ARG A 476 3.72 2.98 11.58
N VAL A 477 4.42 3.80 10.81
CA VAL A 477 3.89 4.34 9.54
C VAL A 477 4.83 4.07 8.38
N LEU A 478 4.35 3.29 7.41
CA LEU A 478 4.99 3.08 6.11
C LEU A 478 4.36 4.03 5.09
N MET A 479 5.11 4.41 4.06
CA MET A 479 4.62 5.25 2.96
C MET A 479 4.69 4.51 1.61
N ASP A 480 3.75 4.79 0.71
CA ASP A 480 3.78 4.35 -0.69
C ASP A 480 4.89 5.08 -1.47
N VAL A 481 5.77 4.30 -2.09
CA VAL A 481 6.91 4.75 -2.89
C VAL A 481 6.73 4.30 -4.33
N VAL A 482 6.09 5.17 -5.10
CA VAL A 482 5.95 5.01 -6.54
C VAL A 482 7.26 5.44 -7.21
N HIS A 483 8.20 4.51 -7.31
CA HIS A 483 9.47 4.69 -8.03
C HIS A 483 9.57 3.83 -9.29
N SER A 484 8.49 3.13 -9.66
CA SER A 484 8.37 2.38 -10.92
C SER A 484 8.19 3.25 -12.15
N HIS A 485 7.54 4.41 -12.02
CA HIS A 485 7.23 5.32 -13.12
C HIS A 485 7.03 6.77 -12.64
N ALA A 486 6.84 7.69 -13.58
CA ALA A 486 6.44 9.07 -13.33
C ALA A 486 5.27 9.48 -14.25
N SER A 487 4.45 10.44 -13.81
CA SER A 487 3.39 11.03 -14.63
C SER A 487 3.94 11.61 -15.95
N ASN A 488 3.17 11.47 -17.04
CA ASN A 488 3.44 12.12 -18.32
C ASN A 488 3.20 13.66 -18.30
N ASN A 489 2.77 14.26 -17.19
CA ASN A 489 2.46 15.70 -17.13
C ASN A 489 3.71 16.57 -17.35
N VAL A 490 3.75 17.26 -18.50
CA VAL A 490 4.85 18.12 -18.96
C VAL A 490 4.89 19.48 -18.23
N THR A 491 3.77 19.94 -17.67
CA THR A 491 3.68 21.27 -17.04
C THR A 491 4.02 21.21 -15.55
N ASP A 492 3.44 20.23 -14.85
CA ASP A 492 3.42 20.17 -13.39
C ASP A 492 4.37 19.10 -12.81
N GLY A 493 5.01 18.29 -13.66
CA GLY A 493 5.78 17.12 -13.23
C GLY A 493 7.10 16.92 -13.96
N LEU A 494 7.82 15.88 -13.52
CA LEU A 494 9.19 15.58 -13.96
C LEU A 494 9.34 15.36 -15.48
N ASN A 495 8.28 14.94 -16.19
CA ASN A 495 8.28 14.85 -17.66
C ASN A 495 8.56 16.20 -18.34
N GLY A 496 8.32 17.32 -17.65
CA GLY A 496 8.64 18.67 -18.13
C GLY A 496 10.12 18.97 -18.36
N TYR A 497 11.03 18.10 -17.90
CA TYR A 497 12.48 18.17 -18.11
C TYR A 497 12.97 17.38 -19.32
N ASP A 498 12.10 16.60 -19.98
CA ASP A 498 12.41 15.98 -21.27
C ASP A 498 12.04 16.93 -22.41
N VAL A 499 13.04 17.33 -23.18
CA VAL A 499 12.94 18.20 -24.37
C VAL A 499 13.48 17.49 -25.62
N GLY A 500 13.58 16.16 -25.60
CA GLY A 500 14.09 15.33 -26.70
C GLY A 500 15.61 15.10 -26.66
N GLN A 501 16.25 15.25 -25.50
CA GLN A 501 17.68 14.97 -25.32
C GLN A 501 18.00 13.47 -25.27
N SER A 502 19.29 13.13 -25.13
CA SER A 502 19.69 11.73 -24.93
C SER A 502 19.21 11.19 -23.58
N THR A 503 18.99 9.87 -23.46
CA THR A 503 18.57 9.27 -22.18
C THR A 503 19.61 9.45 -21.06
N GLN A 504 20.88 9.72 -21.37
CA GLN A 504 21.92 10.00 -20.36
C GLN A 504 21.76 11.39 -19.72
N GLU A 505 21.01 12.28 -20.37
CA GLU A 505 20.76 13.67 -19.98
C GLU A 505 19.30 13.88 -19.51
N SER A 506 18.60 12.80 -19.21
CA SER A 506 17.18 12.77 -18.84
C SER A 506 16.97 11.91 -17.59
N TYR A 507 15.89 12.16 -16.86
CA TYR A 507 15.43 11.27 -15.80
C TYR A 507 14.94 9.91 -16.36
N PHE A 508 14.63 9.86 -17.65
CA PHE A 508 13.89 8.77 -18.29
C PHE A 508 14.66 8.09 -19.42
N HIS A 509 14.22 6.89 -19.77
CA HIS A 509 14.51 6.29 -21.06
C HIS A 509 13.76 7.03 -22.20
N THR A 510 14.25 6.85 -23.43
CA THR A 510 13.72 7.49 -24.65
C THR A 510 13.02 6.47 -25.55
N GLY A 511 11.97 6.88 -26.27
CA GLY A 511 11.17 5.99 -27.11
C GLY A 511 10.41 4.95 -26.31
N ASP A 512 10.18 3.75 -26.88
CA ASP A 512 9.37 2.69 -26.27
C ASP A 512 9.86 2.25 -24.87
N ARG A 513 11.19 2.16 -24.63
CA ARG A 513 11.75 1.83 -23.29
C ARG A 513 11.49 2.95 -22.26
N GLY A 514 11.11 4.15 -22.73
CA GLY A 514 10.82 5.33 -21.92
C GLY A 514 9.38 5.54 -21.49
N TYR A 515 8.45 4.65 -21.89
CA TYR A 515 7.02 4.91 -21.79
C TYR A 515 6.18 3.65 -21.52
N HIS A 516 5.52 3.62 -20.37
CA HIS A 516 4.69 2.50 -19.92
C HIS A 516 3.29 2.55 -20.57
N LYS A 517 3.15 1.86 -21.70
CA LYS A 517 1.98 1.94 -22.60
C LYS A 517 0.61 1.65 -21.96
N LEU A 518 0.57 0.92 -20.84
CA LEU A 518 -0.67 0.62 -20.11
C LEU A 518 -1.05 1.69 -19.07
N TRP A 519 -0.08 2.51 -18.63
CA TRP A 519 -0.25 3.51 -17.56
C TRP A 519 -0.04 4.96 -18.05
N ASP A 520 0.11 5.19 -19.36
CA ASP A 520 0.37 6.51 -19.97
C ASP A 520 1.43 7.35 -19.20
N SER A 521 2.57 6.72 -18.92
CA SER A 521 3.55 7.19 -17.94
C SER A 521 5.00 7.03 -18.40
N ARG A 522 5.91 7.82 -17.84
CA ARG A 522 7.35 7.76 -18.15
C ARG A 522 8.08 6.74 -17.29
N LEU A 523 9.09 6.08 -17.86
CA LEU A 523 9.93 5.09 -17.20
C LEU A 523 11.34 5.64 -16.96
N PHE A 524 11.81 5.52 -15.71
CA PHE A 524 13.13 6.01 -15.28
C PHE A 524 14.28 5.28 -15.99
N ASN A 525 15.40 5.98 -16.15
CA ASN A 525 16.68 5.35 -16.47
C ASN A 525 17.48 5.13 -15.17
N TYR A 526 17.26 3.97 -14.53
CA TYR A 526 17.87 3.63 -13.24
C TYR A 526 19.40 3.53 -13.26
N ALA A 527 20.04 3.47 -14.44
CA ALA A 527 21.50 3.47 -14.57
C ALA A 527 22.11 4.89 -14.52
N ASN A 528 21.32 5.96 -14.62
CA ASN A 528 21.82 7.34 -14.59
C ASN A 528 22.19 7.78 -13.17
N TRP A 529 23.36 8.41 -13.04
CA TRP A 529 23.90 8.87 -11.74
C TRP A 529 22.94 9.80 -10.97
N GLU A 530 22.41 10.81 -11.65
CA GLU A 530 21.49 11.77 -11.02
C GLU A 530 20.08 11.21 -10.80
N VAL A 531 19.68 10.15 -11.52
CA VAL A 531 18.44 9.39 -11.22
C VAL A 531 18.62 8.55 -9.96
N LEU A 532 19.75 7.86 -9.81
CA LEU A 532 20.11 7.18 -8.56
C LEU A 532 20.19 8.19 -7.40
N ARG A 533 20.78 9.37 -7.62
CA ARG A 533 20.81 10.43 -6.59
C ARG A 533 19.40 10.89 -6.23
N PHE A 534 18.55 11.16 -7.22
CA PHE A 534 17.17 11.62 -7.04
C PHE A 534 16.36 10.62 -6.21
N LEU A 535 16.28 9.37 -6.66
CA LEU A 535 15.47 8.33 -6.02
C LEU A 535 16.01 7.95 -4.62
N LEU A 536 17.32 7.70 -4.47
CA LEU A 536 17.90 7.36 -3.17
C LEU A 536 17.84 8.52 -2.17
N SER A 537 17.91 9.78 -2.65
CA SER A 537 17.67 10.94 -1.79
C SER A 537 16.20 11.14 -1.44
N ASN A 538 15.27 10.64 -2.26
CA ASN A 538 13.84 10.70 -1.97
C ASN A 538 13.48 9.78 -0.80
N LEU A 539 13.95 8.53 -0.83
CA LEU A 539 13.83 7.60 0.30
C LEU A 539 14.36 8.21 1.60
N ARG A 540 15.58 8.76 1.57
CA ARG A 540 16.22 9.38 2.75
C ARG A 540 15.51 10.66 3.21
N TYR A 541 14.94 11.44 2.29
CA TYR A 541 14.12 12.61 2.62
C TYR A 541 12.86 12.21 3.40
N TRP A 542 12.14 11.18 2.93
CA TRP A 542 10.94 10.70 3.62
C TRP A 542 11.26 10.04 4.98
N MET A 543 12.38 9.32 5.11
CA MET A 543 12.83 8.76 6.39
C MET A 543 13.27 9.84 7.41
N ASP A 544 14.02 10.86 6.99
CA ASP A 544 14.56 11.89 7.88
C ASP A 544 13.52 12.97 8.25
N GLU A 545 12.87 13.58 7.25
CA GLU A 545 12.05 14.79 7.45
C GLU A 545 10.63 14.48 7.95
N PHE A 546 10.13 13.26 7.71
CA PHE A 546 8.78 12.83 8.05
C PHE A 546 8.73 11.63 9.00
N MET A 547 9.89 11.12 9.43
CA MET A 547 10.03 10.04 10.41
C MET A 547 9.37 8.69 10.04
N PHE A 548 9.04 8.44 8.76
CA PHE A 548 8.47 7.16 8.32
C PHE A 548 9.33 5.94 8.74
N ASP A 549 8.66 4.82 9.02
CA ASP A 549 9.22 3.55 9.53
C ASP A 549 9.72 2.61 8.43
N GLY A 550 9.54 2.98 7.16
CA GLY A 550 9.76 2.14 6.00
C GLY A 550 8.74 2.46 4.92
N PHE A 551 8.59 1.56 3.94
CA PHE A 551 7.89 1.86 2.70
C PHE A 551 7.22 0.62 2.08
N ARG A 552 6.23 0.84 1.23
CA ARG A 552 5.92 -0.08 0.12
C ARG A 552 6.51 0.51 -1.16
N PHE A 553 7.17 -0.32 -1.97
CA PHE A 553 7.56 0.05 -3.33
C PHE A 553 6.48 -0.45 -4.28
N ASP A 554 5.90 0.46 -5.05
CA ASP A 554 4.71 0.20 -5.86
C ASP A 554 5.07 -0.05 -7.33
N GLY A 555 4.42 -1.04 -7.94
CA GLY A 555 4.69 -1.49 -9.30
C GLY A 555 6.05 -2.18 -9.47
N VAL A 556 6.53 -2.94 -8.48
CA VAL A 556 7.84 -3.62 -8.55
C VAL A 556 7.90 -4.62 -9.72
N THR A 557 6.79 -5.30 -10.06
CA THR A 557 6.72 -6.12 -11.29
C THR A 557 6.96 -5.31 -12.57
N SER A 558 6.59 -4.02 -12.61
CA SER A 558 6.90 -3.13 -13.74
C SER A 558 8.39 -2.75 -13.80
N MET A 559 9.03 -2.63 -12.63
CA MET A 559 10.47 -2.38 -12.51
C MET A 559 11.33 -3.61 -12.85
N LEU A 560 10.92 -4.81 -12.43
CA LEU A 560 11.73 -6.03 -12.53
C LEU A 560 11.95 -6.53 -13.96
N TYR A 561 11.08 -6.18 -14.91
CA TYR A 561 11.10 -6.72 -16.27
C TYR A 561 10.93 -5.63 -17.33
N HIS A 562 11.68 -5.70 -18.42
CA HIS A 562 11.55 -4.85 -19.60
C HIS A 562 10.19 -5.01 -20.32
N HIS A 563 9.44 -6.08 -20.06
CA HIS A 563 8.04 -6.26 -20.49
C HIS A 563 7.01 -5.90 -19.40
N HIS A 564 7.46 -5.43 -18.22
CA HIS A 564 6.64 -4.92 -17.11
C HIS A 564 5.55 -5.88 -16.58
N GLY A 565 5.72 -7.19 -16.76
CA GLY A 565 4.66 -8.19 -16.55
C GLY A 565 3.45 -8.11 -17.50
N ILE A 566 3.38 -7.14 -18.41
CA ILE A 566 2.20 -6.88 -19.26
C ILE A 566 1.99 -8.05 -20.25
N ASN A 567 0.79 -8.65 -20.21
CA ASN A 567 0.41 -9.84 -20.99
C ASN A 567 1.29 -11.09 -20.74
N MET A 568 2.06 -11.12 -19.65
CA MET A 568 2.84 -12.29 -19.23
C MET A 568 2.09 -13.05 -18.14
N GLY A 569 2.13 -14.38 -18.22
CA GLY A 569 1.73 -15.26 -17.12
C GLY A 569 2.98 -15.85 -16.49
N PHE A 570 3.15 -15.69 -15.19
CA PHE A 570 4.23 -16.33 -14.45
C PHE A 570 3.75 -17.71 -13.98
N THR A 571 4.34 -18.76 -14.54
CA THR A 571 4.04 -20.16 -14.23
C THR A 571 4.90 -20.71 -13.09
N GLY A 572 6.02 -20.05 -12.79
CA GLY A 572 7.02 -20.52 -11.82
C GLY A 572 8.19 -21.27 -12.45
N ASP A 573 8.33 -21.26 -13.78
CA ASP A 573 9.62 -21.54 -14.41
C ASP A 573 10.57 -20.39 -14.12
N TYR A 574 11.77 -20.68 -13.63
CA TYR A 574 12.71 -19.64 -13.20
C TYR A 574 13.31 -18.89 -14.39
N LYS A 575 13.15 -19.41 -15.62
CA LYS A 575 13.45 -18.72 -16.88
C LYS A 575 12.53 -17.53 -17.15
N GLU A 576 11.37 -17.43 -16.48
CA GLU A 576 10.49 -16.25 -16.52
C GLU A 576 10.99 -15.12 -15.60
N TYR A 577 11.84 -15.43 -14.63
CA TYR A 577 12.35 -14.47 -13.63
C TYR A 577 13.78 -14.00 -13.91
N PHE A 578 14.60 -14.85 -14.55
CA PHE A 578 16.03 -14.66 -14.75
C PHE A 578 16.40 -14.87 -16.23
N SER A 579 16.20 -13.84 -17.05
CA SER A 579 16.45 -13.86 -18.50
C SER A 579 17.12 -12.55 -18.96
N LEU A 580 17.12 -12.29 -20.27
CA LEU A 580 17.47 -10.97 -20.83
C LEU A 580 16.34 -9.94 -20.70
N ASP A 581 15.15 -10.35 -20.26
CA ASP A 581 14.01 -9.48 -19.99
C ASP A 581 14.05 -8.90 -18.57
N THR A 582 14.86 -9.45 -17.67
CA THR A 582 15.05 -8.97 -16.29
C THR A 582 15.83 -7.65 -16.28
N ASP A 583 15.23 -6.57 -15.78
CA ASP A 583 15.88 -5.24 -15.76
C ASP A 583 16.90 -5.16 -14.61
N VAL A 584 18.15 -5.49 -14.92
CA VAL A 584 19.25 -5.45 -13.95
C VAL A 584 19.57 -4.03 -13.48
N ASP A 585 19.26 -2.99 -14.25
CA ASP A 585 19.49 -1.60 -13.83
C ASP A 585 18.50 -1.21 -12.72
N ALA A 586 17.21 -1.57 -12.89
CA ALA A 586 16.18 -1.40 -11.87
C ALA A 586 16.41 -2.26 -10.61
N VAL A 587 16.86 -3.51 -10.78
CA VAL A 587 17.20 -4.39 -9.65
C VAL A 587 18.38 -3.84 -8.85
N VAL A 588 19.43 -3.34 -9.52
CA VAL A 588 20.58 -2.70 -8.83
C VAL A 588 20.15 -1.45 -8.07
N TYR A 589 19.25 -0.64 -8.62
CA TYR A 589 18.65 0.48 -7.89
C TYR A 589 17.92 0.00 -6.62
N MET A 590 17.09 -1.04 -6.69
CA MET A 590 16.38 -1.57 -5.51
C MET A 590 17.33 -2.19 -4.46
N MET A 591 18.40 -2.86 -4.89
CA MET A 591 19.45 -3.36 -3.98
C MET A 591 20.19 -2.22 -3.27
N LEU A 592 20.48 -1.11 -3.96
CA LEU A 592 21.05 0.09 -3.34
C LEU A 592 20.04 0.76 -2.38
N ALA A 593 18.77 0.81 -2.76
CA ALA A 593 17.70 1.36 -1.94
C ALA A 593 17.55 0.58 -0.62
N ASN A 594 17.38 -0.74 -0.68
CA ASN A 594 17.23 -1.58 0.51
C ASN A 594 18.49 -1.55 1.39
N HIS A 595 19.69 -1.59 0.80
CA HIS A 595 20.93 -1.43 1.56
C HIS A 595 21.02 -0.07 2.27
N LEU A 596 20.60 1.03 1.63
CA LEU A 596 20.54 2.35 2.26
C LEU A 596 19.52 2.40 3.40
N MET A 597 18.30 1.93 3.17
CA MET A 597 17.20 2.03 4.14
C MET A 597 17.49 1.22 5.41
N HIS A 598 17.98 -0.02 5.29
CA HIS A 598 18.37 -0.83 6.45
C HIS A 598 19.67 -0.38 7.11
N LYS A 599 20.55 0.38 6.42
CA LYS A 599 21.70 1.04 7.03
C LYS A 599 21.30 2.26 7.88
N LEU A 600 20.35 3.06 7.40
CA LEU A 600 19.83 4.23 8.11
C LEU A 600 18.90 3.86 9.28
N LEU A 601 18.05 2.84 9.09
CA LEU A 601 17.11 2.33 10.08
C LEU A 601 17.08 0.79 9.99
N PRO A 602 17.86 0.05 10.80
CA PRO A 602 17.86 -1.41 10.79
C PRO A 602 16.48 -2.03 11.08
N GLU A 603 15.66 -1.34 11.88
CA GLU A 603 14.27 -1.69 12.16
C GLU A 603 13.27 -1.27 11.06
N ALA A 604 13.73 -0.81 9.89
CA ALA A 604 12.83 -0.49 8.78
C ALA A 604 12.03 -1.72 8.34
N THR A 605 10.83 -1.51 7.80
CA THR A 605 10.08 -2.54 7.07
C THR A 605 9.89 -2.08 5.62
N VAL A 606 10.43 -2.83 4.65
CA VAL A 606 10.27 -2.51 3.22
C VAL A 606 9.48 -3.60 2.50
N VAL A 607 8.35 -3.22 1.90
CA VAL A 607 7.41 -4.13 1.23
C VAL A 607 7.51 -3.97 -0.29
N ALA A 608 7.51 -5.08 -1.03
CA ALA A 608 7.41 -5.08 -2.49
C ALA A 608 5.97 -5.39 -2.97
N GLU A 609 5.41 -4.51 -3.80
CA GLU A 609 4.25 -4.80 -4.64
C GLU A 609 4.70 -5.56 -5.90
N ASP A 610 4.87 -6.87 -5.76
CA ASP A 610 5.20 -7.76 -6.88
C ASP A 610 4.18 -8.89 -7.03
N VAL A 611 3.52 -8.94 -8.19
CA VAL A 611 2.60 -10.02 -8.57
C VAL A 611 3.32 -11.22 -9.20
N SER A 612 4.55 -11.06 -9.74
CA SER A 612 5.24 -12.17 -10.42
C SER A 612 5.63 -13.30 -9.47
N GLY A 613 5.98 -12.98 -8.22
CA GLY A 613 6.53 -13.93 -7.26
C GLY A 613 8.01 -14.21 -7.47
N MET A 614 8.77 -13.19 -7.88
CA MET A 614 10.20 -13.32 -8.15
C MET A 614 10.95 -13.93 -6.95
N PRO A 615 11.69 -15.05 -7.13
CA PRO A 615 12.52 -15.61 -6.07
C PRO A 615 13.60 -14.63 -5.60
N VAL A 616 13.85 -14.64 -4.30
CA VAL A 616 14.85 -13.83 -3.56
C VAL A 616 14.68 -12.32 -3.67
N LEU A 617 13.47 -11.87 -4.01
CA LEU A 617 13.05 -10.48 -3.87
C LEU A 617 13.09 -10.05 -2.40
N CYS A 618 12.64 -10.93 -1.50
CA CYS A 618 12.55 -10.71 -0.05
C CYS A 618 13.65 -11.44 0.74
N ARG A 619 14.85 -11.53 0.17
CA ARG A 619 16.09 -11.93 0.87
C ARG A 619 17.07 -10.75 0.95
N PRO A 620 17.89 -10.66 2.02
CA PRO A 620 18.92 -9.64 2.17
C PRO A 620 19.88 -9.48 0.97
N VAL A 621 20.39 -8.27 0.78
CA VAL A 621 21.26 -7.91 -0.37
C VAL A 621 22.62 -8.59 -0.30
N ASP A 622 23.13 -8.81 0.91
CA ASP A 622 24.38 -9.52 1.21
C ASP A 622 24.27 -11.05 1.04
N GLU A 623 23.06 -11.62 1.12
CA GLU A 623 22.80 -13.00 0.69
C GLU A 623 22.73 -13.17 -0.84
N GLY A 624 22.61 -12.06 -1.60
CA GLY A 624 22.39 -12.05 -3.04
C GLY A 624 20.94 -11.77 -3.48
N GLY A 625 20.06 -11.46 -2.54
CA GLY A 625 18.68 -11.04 -2.80
C GLY A 625 18.54 -9.57 -3.20
N VAL A 626 17.29 -9.11 -3.35
CA VAL A 626 16.98 -7.71 -3.69
C VAL A 626 16.83 -6.82 -2.43
N GLY A 627 16.60 -7.42 -1.27
CA GLY A 627 16.66 -6.75 0.04
C GLY A 627 15.34 -6.35 0.68
N PHE A 628 14.17 -6.72 0.13
CA PHE A 628 12.88 -6.40 0.77
C PHE A 628 12.63 -7.28 2.01
N ASP A 629 11.83 -6.78 2.96
CA ASP A 629 11.36 -7.58 4.11
C ASP A 629 10.21 -8.52 3.73
N TYR A 630 9.23 -8.02 2.98
CA TYR A 630 7.98 -8.72 2.64
C TYR A 630 7.60 -8.44 1.18
N ARG A 631 6.82 -9.35 0.58
CA ARG A 631 6.00 -9.05 -0.61
C ARG A 631 4.50 -9.14 -0.32
N LEU A 632 3.70 -8.46 -1.12
CA LEU A 632 2.24 -8.62 -1.11
C LEU A 632 1.82 -9.97 -1.69
N ALA A 633 0.87 -10.65 -1.04
CA ALA A 633 0.31 -11.94 -1.49
C ALA A 633 -0.84 -11.75 -2.49
N MET A 634 -0.58 -11.04 -3.59
CA MET A 634 -1.58 -10.46 -4.50
C MET A 634 -2.56 -11.45 -5.15
N ALA A 635 -2.27 -12.76 -5.15
CA ALA A 635 -3.15 -13.79 -5.68
C ALA A 635 -4.32 -14.20 -4.75
N ILE A 636 -4.32 -13.76 -3.48
CA ILE A 636 -5.38 -14.12 -2.52
C ILE A 636 -6.71 -13.41 -2.81
N PRO A 637 -6.78 -12.09 -3.06
CA PRO A 637 -8.03 -11.42 -3.43
C PRO A 637 -8.68 -11.98 -4.69
N ASP A 638 -7.91 -12.26 -5.74
CA ASP A 638 -8.42 -12.83 -7.00
C ASP A 638 -9.18 -14.15 -6.78
N ARG A 639 -8.69 -15.00 -5.86
CA ARG A 639 -9.37 -16.24 -5.49
C ARG A 639 -10.72 -15.98 -4.84
N TRP A 640 -10.82 -15.00 -3.94
CA TRP A 640 -12.08 -14.63 -3.30
C TRP A 640 -13.04 -13.97 -4.29
N ILE A 641 -12.55 -13.13 -5.20
CA ILE A 641 -13.34 -12.47 -6.24
C ILE A 641 -13.93 -13.50 -7.22
N ASP A 642 -13.15 -14.49 -7.67
CA ASP A 642 -13.68 -15.61 -8.47
C ASP A 642 -14.76 -16.39 -7.71
N TYR A 643 -14.47 -16.79 -6.47
CA TYR A 643 -15.38 -17.60 -5.65
C TYR A 643 -16.69 -16.87 -5.32
N LEU A 644 -16.66 -15.55 -5.12
CA LEU A 644 -17.84 -14.73 -4.81
C LEU A 644 -18.68 -14.35 -6.04
N LYS A 645 -18.08 -14.35 -7.25
CA LYS A 645 -18.79 -13.96 -8.49
C LYS A 645 -19.24 -15.15 -9.34
N ASN A 646 -18.46 -16.23 -9.36
CA ASN A 646 -18.53 -17.26 -10.39
C ASN A 646 -18.90 -18.66 -9.87
N LYS A 647 -19.05 -18.85 -8.55
CA LYS A 647 -19.29 -20.16 -7.92
C LYS A 647 -20.31 -20.10 -6.79
N ASP A 648 -21.20 -21.09 -6.71
CA ASP A 648 -22.08 -21.26 -5.54
C ASP A 648 -21.28 -21.77 -4.32
N ASP A 649 -21.74 -21.46 -3.08
CA ASP A 649 -21.12 -21.89 -1.81
C ASP A 649 -20.79 -23.41 -1.76
N SER A 650 -21.55 -24.24 -2.47
CA SER A 650 -21.32 -25.70 -2.57
C SER A 650 -20.20 -26.11 -3.52
N GLU A 651 -19.86 -25.27 -4.49
CA GLU A 651 -18.80 -25.50 -5.49
C GLU A 651 -17.42 -25.03 -5.03
N TRP A 652 -17.36 -24.28 -3.92
CA TRP A 652 -16.13 -23.81 -3.31
C TRP A 652 -15.28 -25.01 -2.87
N SER A 653 -14.05 -25.13 -3.37
CA SER A 653 -13.12 -26.20 -2.96
C SER A 653 -12.28 -25.75 -1.76
N MET A 654 -12.28 -26.59 -0.73
CA MET A 654 -11.48 -26.42 0.48
C MET A 654 -9.98 -26.57 0.19
N GLY A 655 -9.62 -27.49 -0.71
CA GLY A 655 -8.25 -27.65 -1.20
C GLY A 655 -7.77 -26.45 -2.02
N ASP A 656 -8.62 -25.87 -2.88
CA ASP A 656 -8.32 -24.64 -3.65
C ASP A 656 -7.98 -23.45 -2.75
N ILE A 657 -8.79 -23.22 -1.71
CA ILE A 657 -8.63 -22.14 -0.73
C ILE A 657 -7.33 -22.35 0.04
N ALA A 658 -7.14 -23.53 0.65
CA ALA A 658 -5.93 -23.86 1.40
C ALA A 658 -4.67 -23.77 0.52
N HIS A 659 -4.73 -24.25 -0.73
CA HIS A 659 -3.61 -24.14 -1.67
C HIS A 659 -3.27 -22.68 -1.98
N THR A 660 -4.25 -21.83 -2.28
CA THR A 660 -3.97 -20.41 -2.61
C THR A 660 -3.33 -19.67 -1.43
N LEU A 661 -3.78 -19.96 -0.20
CA LEU A 661 -3.25 -19.35 1.02
C LEU A 661 -1.86 -19.89 1.41
N THR A 662 -1.53 -21.15 1.07
CA THR A 662 -0.26 -21.81 1.46
C THR A 662 0.80 -21.90 0.36
N ASN A 663 0.45 -21.61 -0.90
CA ASN A 663 1.38 -21.63 -2.03
C ASN A 663 2.26 -20.38 -2.08
N ARG A 664 3.20 -20.30 -1.12
CA ARG A 664 4.22 -19.25 -1.01
C ARG A 664 5.61 -19.84 -0.77
N ARG A 665 6.64 -19.02 -0.94
CA ARG A 665 8.04 -19.40 -0.68
C ARG A 665 8.34 -19.24 0.81
N TYR A 666 8.34 -20.32 1.59
CA TYR A 666 8.53 -20.28 3.06
C TYR A 666 9.90 -19.75 3.53
N THR A 667 10.82 -19.47 2.61
CA THR A 667 12.11 -18.78 2.87
C THR A 667 12.01 -17.25 2.76
N GLU A 668 10.87 -16.71 2.35
CA GLU A 668 10.61 -15.29 2.09
C GLU A 668 9.24 -14.90 2.68
N LYS A 669 9.16 -13.78 3.42
CA LYS A 669 7.92 -13.40 4.12
C LYS A 669 6.90 -12.77 3.16
N CYS A 670 5.61 -12.97 3.40
CA CYS A 670 4.56 -12.21 2.71
C CYS A 670 3.51 -11.58 3.64
N ILE A 671 2.87 -10.53 3.14
CA ILE A 671 1.71 -9.88 3.76
C ILE A 671 0.45 -10.36 3.03
N ALA A 672 -0.48 -10.97 3.77
CA ALA A 672 -1.73 -11.49 3.26
C ALA A 672 -2.91 -10.53 3.50
N TYR A 673 -3.83 -10.46 2.55
CA TYR A 673 -5.02 -9.62 2.60
C TYR A 673 -6.13 -10.25 1.75
N ALA A 674 -7.38 -10.08 2.18
CA ALA A 674 -8.53 -10.65 1.48
C ALA A 674 -9.04 -9.73 0.35
N GLU A 675 -8.90 -8.42 0.54
CA GLU A 675 -9.33 -7.33 -0.34
C GLU A 675 -8.52 -6.07 -0.01
N SER A 676 -8.41 -5.13 -0.95
CA SER A 676 -7.51 -3.97 -0.89
C SER A 676 -8.00 -2.82 -1.77
N HIS A 677 -7.17 -1.77 -1.91
CA HIS A 677 -7.39 -0.73 -2.90
C HIS A 677 -7.35 -1.22 -4.37
N ASP A 678 -6.68 -2.35 -4.72
CA ASP A 678 -6.60 -2.84 -6.12
C ASP A 678 -8.01 -3.02 -6.73
N GLN A 679 -8.89 -3.64 -5.95
CA GLN A 679 -10.29 -3.87 -6.30
C GLN A 679 -11.04 -2.56 -6.56
N SER A 680 -10.65 -1.48 -5.87
CA SER A 680 -11.20 -0.15 -6.07
C SER A 680 -10.79 0.46 -7.42
N ILE A 681 -9.52 0.33 -7.80
CA ILE A 681 -8.97 0.94 -9.03
C ILE A 681 -9.58 0.29 -10.28
N VAL A 682 -9.80 -1.03 -10.27
CA VAL A 682 -10.44 -1.74 -11.39
C VAL A 682 -11.97 -1.60 -11.42
N GLY A 683 -12.57 -0.87 -10.47
CA GLY A 683 -14.02 -0.62 -10.39
C GLY A 683 -14.83 -1.82 -9.89
N ASP A 684 -14.24 -2.64 -9.01
CA ASP A 684 -14.88 -3.79 -8.38
C ASP A 684 -15.60 -3.41 -7.07
N LYS A 685 -16.26 -4.40 -6.47
CA LYS A 685 -16.99 -4.30 -5.21
C LYS A 685 -16.16 -4.83 -4.03
N THR A 686 -16.45 -4.34 -2.82
CA THR A 686 -15.94 -4.97 -1.57
C THR A 686 -16.51 -6.39 -1.41
N ILE A 687 -15.84 -7.26 -0.65
CA ILE A 687 -16.33 -8.61 -0.31
C ILE A 687 -17.71 -8.52 0.37
N ALA A 688 -17.92 -7.55 1.25
CA ALA A 688 -19.23 -7.29 1.86
C ALA A 688 -20.32 -7.00 0.80
N PHE A 689 -20.04 -6.16 -0.20
CA PHE A 689 -21.00 -5.81 -1.25
C PHE A 689 -21.11 -6.85 -2.39
N LEU A 690 -20.16 -7.79 -2.50
CA LEU A 690 -20.30 -9.04 -3.25
C LEU A 690 -21.19 -10.05 -2.52
N LEU A 691 -21.06 -10.15 -1.20
CA LEU A 691 -21.81 -11.08 -0.36
C LEU A 691 -23.29 -10.69 -0.15
N MET A 692 -23.58 -9.38 -0.09
CA MET A 692 -24.87 -8.84 0.35
C MET A 692 -25.55 -7.85 -0.62
N ASP A 693 -24.80 -7.28 -1.59
CA ASP A 693 -25.29 -6.28 -2.56
C ASP A 693 -26.25 -5.24 -1.92
N LYS A 694 -27.39 -4.96 -2.54
CA LYS A 694 -28.36 -3.95 -2.11
C LYS A 694 -29.13 -4.31 -0.84
N GLU A 695 -29.07 -5.54 -0.34
CA GLU A 695 -29.66 -5.84 0.97
C GLU A 695 -28.92 -5.08 2.09
N MET A 696 -27.66 -4.65 1.88
CA MET A 696 -26.94 -3.85 2.87
C MET A 696 -27.67 -2.54 3.24
N TYR A 697 -28.36 -1.90 2.30
CA TYR A 697 -29.04 -0.61 2.54
C TYR A 697 -30.31 -0.73 3.39
N THR A 698 -30.84 -1.93 3.62
CA THR A 698 -32.14 -2.14 4.32
C THR A 698 -32.12 -3.27 5.35
N GLY A 699 -31.24 -4.26 5.22
CA GLY A 699 -31.09 -5.42 6.11
C GLY A 699 -30.02 -5.27 7.19
N MET A 700 -29.21 -4.20 7.16
CA MET A 700 -28.14 -3.96 8.14
C MET A 700 -28.61 -3.35 9.47
N SER A 701 -29.92 -3.24 9.74
CA SER A 701 -30.38 -2.83 11.07
C SER A 701 -30.31 -3.97 12.08
N ASP A 702 -29.86 -3.65 13.29
CA ASP A 702 -29.81 -4.57 14.41
C ASP A 702 -31.17 -4.71 15.14
N LEU A 703 -32.08 -3.75 14.91
CA LEU A 703 -33.41 -3.69 15.54
C LEU A 703 -34.38 -4.77 15.05
N GLN A 704 -34.03 -5.51 14.00
CA GLN A 704 -34.82 -6.60 13.41
C GLN A 704 -33.89 -7.78 13.09
N PRO A 705 -34.38 -9.04 13.10
CA PRO A 705 -33.62 -10.19 12.62
C PRO A 705 -33.07 -9.96 11.21
N ALA A 706 -31.83 -10.39 10.97
CA ALA A 706 -31.19 -10.30 9.67
C ALA A 706 -31.89 -11.20 8.63
N SER A 707 -31.74 -10.87 7.34
CA SER A 707 -32.11 -11.81 6.27
C SER A 707 -31.05 -12.93 6.18
N PRO A 708 -31.39 -14.13 5.65
CA PRO A 708 -30.40 -15.18 5.39
C PRO A 708 -29.24 -14.74 4.47
N THR A 709 -29.41 -13.68 3.68
CA THR A 709 -28.36 -13.06 2.88
C THR A 709 -27.39 -12.26 3.75
N ILE A 710 -27.92 -11.45 4.68
CA ILE A 710 -27.12 -10.67 5.64
C ILE A 710 -26.42 -11.60 6.65
N GLU A 711 -27.09 -12.64 7.16
CA GLU A 711 -26.47 -13.67 8.00
C GLU A 711 -25.32 -14.38 7.26
N ARG A 712 -25.52 -14.78 5.99
CA ARG A 712 -24.46 -15.31 5.13
C ARG A 712 -23.30 -14.34 5.00
N GLY A 713 -23.59 -13.06 4.75
CA GLY A 713 -22.57 -12.05 4.44
C GLY A 713 -21.70 -11.70 5.64
N ILE A 714 -22.32 -11.42 6.80
CA ILE A 714 -21.58 -11.13 8.05
C ILE A 714 -20.74 -12.36 8.45
N ALA A 715 -21.27 -13.57 8.32
CA ALA A 715 -20.51 -14.79 8.63
C ALA A 715 -19.32 -14.99 7.66
N LEU A 716 -19.53 -14.88 6.35
CA LEU A 716 -18.48 -15.13 5.36
C LEU A 716 -17.41 -14.03 5.31
N GLN A 717 -17.73 -12.75 5.56
CA GLN A 717 -16.71 -11.69 5.65
C GLN A 717 -15.71 -12.01 6.76
N LYS A 718 -16.19 -12.30 7.97
CA LYS A 718 -15.37 -12.71 9.12
C LYS A 718 -14.51 -13.95 8.81
N MET A 719 -15.11 -14.98 8.21
CA MET A 719 -14.39 -16.21 7.85
C MET A 719 -13.31 -15.99 6.78
N ILE A 720 -13.59 -15.21 5.74
CA ILE A 720 -12.67 -14.93 4.65
C ILE A 720 -11.48 -14.10 5.13
N HIS A 721 -11.74 -13.07 5.94
CA HIS A 721 -10.70 -12.25 6.57
C HIS A 721 -9.81 -13.09 7.50
N PHE A 722 -10.40 -13.88 8.41
CA PHE A 722 -9.64 -14.65 9.40
C PHE A 722 -8.83 -15.81 8.82
N ILE A 723 -9.36 -16.55 7.85
CA ILE A 723 -8.58 -17.61 7.19
C ILE A 723 -7.41 -17.02 6.38
N THR A 724 -7.63 -15.84 5.79
CA THR A 724 -6.58 -15.12 5.05
C THR A 724 -5.46 -14.66 5.98
N MET A 725 -5.79 -14.09 7.15
CA MET A 725 -4.81 -13.72 8.16
C MET A 725 -4.04 -14.94 8.68
N ALA A 726 -4.73 -15.96 9.20
CA ALA A 726 -4.07 -17.06 9.91
C ALA A 726 -3.28 -18.03 9.01
N LEU A 727 -3.73 -18.23 7.75
CA LEU A 727 -3.13 -19.19 6.83
C LEU A 727 -2.28 -18.55 5.71
N GLY A 728 -2.62 -17.33 5.28
CA GLY A 728 -2.11 -16.72 4.04
C GLY A 728 -0.64 -16.27 4.07
N GLY A 729 -0.11 -15.83 5.20
CA GLY A 729 1.21 -15.20 5.25
C GLY A 729 1.78 -14.96 6.65
N ASP A 730 2.70 -14.01 6.71
CA ASP A 730 3.58 -13.71 7.86
C ASP A 730 3.42 -12.24 8.32
N GLY A 731 2.35 -11.61 7.83
CA GLY A 731 1.86 -10.26 8.09
C GLY A 731 0.45 -10.15 7.50
N TYR A 732 -0.34 -9.18 7.95
CA TYR A 732 -1.73 -8.97 7.52
C TYR A 732 -1.95 -7.53 7.04
N LEU A 733 -2.83 -7.34 6.06
CA LEU A 733 -3.25 -6.01 5.58
C LEU A 733 -4.78 -5.95 5.40
N ASN A 734 -5.36 -4.81 5.79
CA ASN A 734 -6.75 -4.45 5.54
C ASN A 734 -6.83 -3.00 5.01
N PHE A 735 -7.67 -2.74 4.01
CA PHE A 735 -7.90 -1.40 3.46
C PHE A 735 -9.09 -0.69 4.12
N MET A 736 -8.96 0.61 4.35
CA MET A 736 -9.87 1.43 5.15
C MET A 736 -11.38 1.19 4.92
N GLY A 737 -12.06 0.72 5.96
CA GLY A 737 -13.50 0.42 6.00
C GLY A 737 -13.85 -1.04 5.70
N ASN A 738 -12.95 -1.84 5.15
CA ASN A 738 -13.24 -3.25 4.85
C ASN A 738 -13.30 -4.10 6.14
N GLU A 739 -12.68 -3.66 7.23
CA GLU A 739 -12.74 -4.26 8.56
C GLU A 739 -14.17 -4.35 9.11
N PHE A 740 -14.97 -3.31 8.87
CA PHE A 740 -16.39 -3.29 9.25
C PHE A 740 -17.32 -3.68 8.10
N GLY A 741 -16.78 -4.14 6.97
CA GLY A 741 -17.56 -4.49 5.78
C GLY A 741 -18.26 -3.29 5.15
N HIS A 742 -17.54 -2.20 4.89
CA HIS A 742 -18.08 -1.01 4.23
C HIS A 742 -18.82 -1.38 2.92
N PRO A 743 -20.04 -0.86 2.68
CA PRO A 743 -20.83 -1.17 1.49
C PRO A 743 -20.25 -0.54 0.22
N GLU A 744 -20.90 -0.80 -0.90
CA GLU A 744 -20.66 -0.13 -2.19
C GLU A 744 -19.28 -0.47 -2.81
N TRP A 745 -18.56 0.55 -3.28
CA TRP A 745 -17.23 0.51 -3.89
C TRP A 745 -16.60 1.91 -3.77
N ILE A 746 -15.32 2.05 -4.11
CA ILE A 746 -14.66 3.36 -4.20
C ILE A 746 -14.69 3.84 -5.65
N ASP A 747 -14.96 5.12 -5.86
CA ASP A 747 -14.81 5.75 -7.17
C ASP A 747 -14.42 7.23 -7.00
N PHE A 748 -13.38 7.66 -7.71
CA PHE A 748 -12.80 8.99 -7.58
C PHE A 748 -13.42 9.98 -8.59
N PRO A 749 -13.42 11.30 -8.30
CA PRO A 749 -13.99 12.31 -9.19
C PRO A 749 -13.37 12.29 -10.60
N ARG A 750 -14.19 11.96 -11.60
CA ARG A 750 -13.81 11.87 -13.01
C ARG A 750 -14.97 12.20 -13.93
N GLU A 751 -14.72 12.45 -15.21
CA GLU A 751 -15.78 12.73 -16.20
C GLU A 751 -16.89 11.66 -16.19
N GLY A 752 -16.49 10.38 -16.18
CA GLY A 752 -17.40 9.23 -16.20
C GLY A 752 -18.25 8.99 -14.94
N ASN A 753 -18.12 9.83 -13.90
CA ASN A 753 -19.05 9.88 -12.76
C ASN A 753 -19.49 11.32 -12.43
N ASN A 754 -19.40 12.23 -13.41
CA ASN A 754 -19.74 13.65 -13.28
C ASN A 754 -18.98 14.38 -12.15
N TRP A 755 -17.72 14.00 -11.90
CA TRP A 755 -16.85 14.56 -10.86
C TRP A 755 -17.39 14.36 -9.42
N SER A 756 -18.10 13.24 -9.20
CA SER A 756 -18.67 12.92 -7.89
C SER A 756 -17.61 12.51 -6.88
N TYR A 757 -17.75 13.01 -5.64
CA TYR A 757 -17.00 12.57 -4.46
C TYR A 757 -17.79 11.58 -3.58
N ASP A 758 -19.03 11.19 -3.95
CA ASP A 758 -19.89 10.35 -3.10
C ASP A 758 -19.30 8.96 -2.80
N LYS A 759 -18.43 8.43 -3.68
CA LYS A 759 -17.69 7.18 -3.47
C LYS A 759 -16.21 7.39 -3.15
N CYS A 760 -15.79 8.63 -2.88
CA CYS A 760 -14.43 9.01 -2.50
C CYS A 760 -14.41 9.44 -1.02
N ARG A 761 -15.01 8.61 -0.15
CA ARG A 761 -15.27 8.88 1.28
C ARG A 761 -15.40 7.58 2.10
N ARG A 762 -15.35 7.63 3.43
CA ARG A 762 -15.58 6.50 4.37
C ARG A 762 -16.76 6.76 5.29
N GLN A 763 -17.75 5.87 5.26
CA GLN A 763 -19.02 6.01 5.99
C GLN A 763 -18.90 5.52 7.45
N TRP A 764 -18.09 6.21 8.27
CA TRP A 764 -17.89 5.87 9.69
C TRP A 764 -19.19 5.86 10.50
N SER A 765 -20.17 6.68 10.11
CA SER A 765 -21.51 6.69 10.72
C SER A 765 -22.24 5.34 10.68
N LEU A 766 -21.83 4.42 9.80
CA LEU A 766 -22.36 3.05 9.73
C LEU A 766 -21.84 2.15 10.85
N VAL A 767 -20.57 2.29 11.25
CA VAL A 767 -19.93 1.49 12.30
C VAL A 767 -20.08 2.14 13.68
N ASP A 768 -20.18 3.47 13.75
CA ASP A 768 -20.32 4.24 14.99
C ASP A 768 -21.72 4.17 15.63
N THR A 769 -22.69 3.45 15.05
CA THR A 769 -24.07 3.46 15.53
C THR A 769 -24.61 2.07 15.90
N ASP A 770 -25.02 1.92 17.15
CA ASP A 770 -25.41 0.63 17.75
C ASP A 770 -26.61 -0.03 17.08
N HIS A 771 -27.45 0.74 16.39
CA HIS A 771 -28.65 0.22 15.73
C HIS A 771 -28.39 -0.44 14.37
N LEU A 772 -27.13 -0.50 13.93
CA LEU A 772 -26.68 -1.16 12.70
C LEU A 772 -25.71 -2.32 12.97
N ARG A 773 -25.55 -3.20 11.98
CA ARG A 773 -24.81 -4.47 12.08
C ARG A 773 -23.32 -4.37 11.74
N TYR A 774 -22.83 -3.24 11.25
CA TYR A 774 -21.41 -3.05 10.88
C TYR A 774 -20.46 -3.19 12.09
N LYS A 775 -20.92 -2.77 13.28
CA LYS A 775 -20.23 -2.95 14.57
C LYS A 775 -19.75 -4.40 14.81
N TYR A 776 -20.50 -5.40 14.32
CA TYR A 776 -20.21 -6.82 14.52
C TYR A 776 -19.02 -7.32 13.70
N MET A 777 -18.80 -6.76 12.50
CA MET A 777 -17.62 -7.07 11.70
C MET A 777 -16.40 -6.34 12.27
N ASN A 778 -16.55 -5.07 12.68
CA ASN A 778 -15.48 -4.31 13.35
C ASN A 778 -15.01 -4.99 14.65
N ALA A 779 -15.94 -5.39 15.53
CA ALA A 779 -15.61 -6.07 16.79
C ALA A 779 -14.88 -7.40 16.55
N PHE A 780 -15.22 -8.12 15.46
CA PHE A 780 -14.50 -9.33 15.08
C PHE A 780 -13.10 -9.03 14.55
N ASP A 781 -12.92 -8.01 13.71
CA ASP A 781 -11.59 -7.58 13.24
C ASP A 781 -10.68 -7.15 14.41
N GLN A 782 -11.22 -6.37 15.36
CA GLN A 782 -10.55 -6.02 16.61
C GLN A 782 -10.11 -7.27 17.39
N ALA A 783 -11.01 -8.22 17.62
CA ALA A 783 -10.72 -9.46 18.35
C ALA A 783 -9.73 -10.37 17.60
N MET A 784 -9.79 -10.38 16.26
CA MET A 784 -8.87 -11.12 15.38
C MET A 784 -7.45 -10.55 15.45
N ASN A 785 -7.28 -9.23 15.35
CA ASN A 785 -5.98 -8.57 15.51
C ASN A 785 -5.44 -8.69 16.95
N ALA A 786 -6.31 -8.65 17.96
CA ALA A 786 -5.94 -8.90 19.36
C ALA A 786 -5.54 -10.37 19.63
N LEU A 787 -6.07 -11.33 18.88
CA LEU A 787 -5.68 -12.74 18.98
C LEU A 787 -4.24 -12.97 18.49
N ASP A 788 -3.84 -12.34 17.38
CA ASP A 788 -2.45 -12.39 16.92
C ASP A 788 -1.50 -11.66 17.90
N GLU A 789 -1.91 -10.52 18.46
CA GLU A 789 -1.11 -9.84 19.50
C GLU A 789 -0.87 -10.73 20.75
N ARG A 790 -1.77 -11.68 21.04
CA ARG A 790 -1.63 -12.61 22.18
C ARG A 790 -0.88 -13.91 21.85
N PHE A 791 -1.05 -14.44 20.64
CA PHE A 791 -0.54 -15.77 20.25
C PHE A 791 0.51 -15.75 19.13
N SER A 792 0.83 -14.57 18.58
CA SER A 792 1.88 -14.29 17.60
C SER A 792 1.85 -15.20 16.37
N PHE A 793 0.67 -15.68 15.96
CA PHE A 793 0.54 -16.76 14.99
C PHE A 793 1.00 -16.36 13.57
N LEU A 794 0.95 -15.08 13.20
CA LEU A 794 1.55 -14.59 11.95
C LEU A 794 3.07 -14.80 11.93
N SER A 795 3.76 -14.62 13.06
CA SER A 795 5.22 -14.81 13.15
C SER A 795 5.65 -16.29 13.18
N SER A 796 4.70 -17.21 13.41
CA SER A 796 4.98 -18.64 13.55
C SER A 796 5.22 -19.33 12.21
N SER A 797 6.35 -20.04 12.10
CA SER A 797 6.64 -20.98 11.01
C SER A 797 5.91 -22.33 11.15
N LYS A 798 5.41 -22.69 12.34
CA LYS A 798 4.50 -23.83 12.52
C LYS A 798 3.17 -23.50 11.84
N GLN A 799 2.94 -24.10 10.68
CA GLN A 799 1.69 -24.08 9.90
C GLN A 799 1.42 -25.48 9.38
N ILE A 800 0.29 -26.10 9.76
CA ILE A 800 -0.06 -27.47 9.37
C ILE A 800 -1.55 -27.54 9.00
N VAL A 801 -1.89 -27.71 7.73
CA VAL A 801 -3.27 -28.02 7.32
C VAL A 801 -3.51 -29.51 7.50
N SER A 802 -4.49 -29.88 8.34
CA SER A 802 -4.79 -31.26 8.72
C SER A 802 -6.09 -31.81 8.11
N ASP A 803 -7.08 -30.97 7.81
CA ASP A 803 -8.29 -31.39 7.08
C ASP A 803 -8.69 -30.33 6.05
N MET A 804 -9.17 -30.80 4.90
CA MET A 804 -9.66 -30.03 3.75
C MET A 804 -10.89 -30.75 3.19
N ASN A 805 -11.90 -30.89 4.04
CA ASN A 805 -13.00 -31.81 3.85
C ASN A 805 -14.01 -31.30 2.82
N GLU A 806 -13.89 -31.73 1.57
CA GLU A 806 -14.69 -31.19 0.46
C GLU A 806 -16.19 -31.47 0.54
N GLU A 807 -16.62 -32.60 1.09
CA GLU A 807 -18.05 -32.94 1.27
C GLU A 807 -18.66 -32.17 2.44
N LYS A 808 -17.89 -31.97 3.50
CA LYS A 808 -18.33 -31.23 4.69
C LYS A 808 -18.09 -29.73 4.62
N LYS A 809 -17.31 -29.26 3.65
CA LYS A 809 -16.82 -27.87 3.55
C LYS A 809 -16.13 -27.39 4.84
N VAL A 810 -15.27 -28.23 5.40
CA VAL A 810 -14.51 -27.93 6.63
C VAL A 810 -13.01 -27.87 6.34
N ILE A 811 -12.34 -26.82 6.80
CA ILE A 811 -10.86 -26.72 6.84
C ILE A 811 -10.42 -26.74 8.30
N VAL A 812 -9.41 -27.55 8.62
CA VAL A 812 -8.79 -27.63 9.96
C VAL A 812 -7.28 -27.50 9.85
N PHE A 813 -6.69 -26.53 10.56
CA PHE A 813 -5.24 -26.30 10.54
C PHE A 813 -4.70 -25.82 11.88
N GLU A 814 -3.40 -25.97 12.08
CA GLU A 814 -2.66 -25.36 13.18
C GLU A 814 -1.80 -24.20 12.66
N ARG A 815 -1.79 -23.08 13.39
CA ARG A 815 -0.80 -21.99 13.21
C ARG A 815 -0.30 -21.55 14.58
N GLY A 816 1.01 -21.69 14.81
CA GLY A 816 1.57 -21.53 16.15
C GLY A 816 0.97 -22.54 17.13
N ASP A 817 0.50 -22.04 18.27
CA ASP A 817 -0.12 -22.86 19.33
C ASP A 817 -1.66 -22.90 19.26
N LEU A 818 -2.25 -22.37 18.18
CA LEU A 818 -3.69 -22.36 17.94
C LEU A 818 -4.12 -23.41 16.91
N VAL A 819 -5.22 -24.10 17.22
CA VAL A 819 -5.94 -25.01 16.31
C VAL A 819 -7.17 -24.27 15.76
N PHE A 820 -7.30 -24.20 14.44
CA PHE A 820 -8.36 -23.46 13.75
C PHE A 820 -9.32 -24.41 13.04
N VAL A 821 -10.62 -24.14 13.16
CA VAL A 821 -11.70 -24.90 12.52
C VAL A 821 -12.62 -23.95 11.77
N PHE A 822 -12.70 -24.08 10.46
CA PHE A 822 -13.56 -23.28 9.57
C PHE A 822 -14.59 -24.20 8.90
N ASN A 823 -15.88 -24.00 9.18
CA ASN A 823 -16.99 -24.72 8.52
C ASN A 823 -17.70 -23.79 7.53
N PHE A 824 -17.34 -23.87 6.26
CA PHE A 824 -17.96 -23.14 5.16
C PHE A 824 -19.30 -23.76 4.69
N HIS A 825 -19.76 -24.88 5.26
CA HIS A 825 -21.01 -25.49 4.82
C HIS A 825 -22.18 -24.53 5.07
N PRO A 826 -23.03 -24.22 4.07
CA PRO A 826 -24.07 -23.22 4.22
C PRO A 826 -25.23 -23.61 5.16
N LYS A 827 -25.23 -24.81 5.78
CA LYS A 827 -26.39 -25.41 6.47
C LYS A 827 -26.09 -26.49 7.54
N LYS A 828 -25.06 -27.33 7.39
CA LYS A 828 -24.80 -28.44 8.33
C LYS A 828 -23.99 -27.97 9.55
N THR A 829 -24.55 -28.17 10.74
CA THR A 829 -23.78 -28.26 11.98
C THR A 829 -23.11 -29.64 12.06
N TYR A 830 -21.90 -29.68 12.61
CA TYR A 830 -21.23 -30.94 12.97
C TYR A 830 -21.02 -31.01 14.48
N GLU A 831 -21.65 -32.01 15.10
CA GLU A 831 -21.50 -32.33 16.52
C GLU A 831 -20.38 -33.35 16.71
N GLY A 832 -19.47 -33.09 17.65
CA GLY A 832 -18.39 -34.01 17.99
C GLY A 832 -17.37 -34.25 16.86
N TYR A 833 -17.17 -33.27 15.97
CA TYR A 833 -16.22 -33.35 14.85
C TYR A 833 -14.81 -33.55 15.39
N LYS A 834 -14.15 -34.67 15.05
CA LYS A 834 -12.76 -34.92 15.47
C LYS A 834 -11.79 -34.03 14.70
N VAL A 835 -10.94 -33.29 15.42
CA VAL A 835 -9.91 -32.39 14.88
C VAL A 835 -8.53 -32.80 15.41
N GLY A 836 -7.52 -32.81 14.53
CA GLY A 836 -6.14 -33.16 14.90
C GLY A 836 -5.42 -32.00 15.58
N CYS A 837 -4.51 -32.32 16.51
CA CYS A 837 -3.72 -31.34 17.25
C CYS A 837 -2.34 -31.91 17.66
N ASP A 838 -1.41 -31.01 17.96
CA ASP A 838 -0.02 -31.34 18.29
C ASP A 838 0.14 -31.88 19.72
N LEU A 839 -0.20 -31.07 20.72
CA LEU A 839 0.04 -31.35 22.14
C LEU A 839 -1.19 -31.91 22.85
N PRO A 840 -1.03 -32.92 23.73
CA PRO A 840 -2.12 -33.44 24.56
C PRO A 840 -2.45 -32.50 25.73
N GLY A 841 -3.69 -32.59 26.22
CA GLY A 841 -4.20 -31.84 27.37
C GLY A 841 -5.65 -31.39 27.15
N LYS A 842 -5.95 -30.17 27.58
CA LYS A 842 -7.26 -29.54 27.53
C LYS A 842 -7.25 -28.33 26.59
N TYR A 843 -8.21 -28.25 25.66
CA TYR A 843 -8.38 -27.10 24.75
C TYR A 843 -9.64 -26.30 25.07
N ARG A 844 -9.57 -24.97 24.91
CA ARG A 844 -10.70 -24.02 25.03
C ARG A 844 -10.76 -23.09 23.83
N VAL A 845 -11.89 -22.40 23.67
CA VAL A 845 -12.05 -21.38 22.62
C VAL A 845 -11.11 -20.20 22.88
N ALA A 846 -10.37 -19.81 21.86
CA ALA A 846 -9.52 -18.62 21.84
C ALA A 846 -10.22 -17.43 21.14
N LEU A 847 -10.97 -17.72 20.06
CA LEU A 847 -11.86 -16.80 19.36
C LEU A 847 -12.95 -17.61 18.64
N ASP A 848 -14.21 -17.22 18.81
CA ASP A 848 -15.38 -17.83 18.15
C ASP A 848 -16.16 -16.77 17.39
N SER A 849 -16.23 -16.90 16.05
CA SER A 849 -17.01 -15.99 15.19
C SER A 849 -18.53 -16.12 15.33
N ASP A 850 -19.05 -17.18 15.97
CA ASP A 850 -20.48 -17.34 16.26
C ASP A 850 -20.92 -16.59 17.53
N ALA A 851 -20.01 -15.98 18.29
CA ALA A 851 -20.37 -15.21 19.47
C ALA A 851 -21.32 -14.04 19.15
N LEU A 852 -22.24 -13.75 20.09
CA LEU A 852 -23.25 -12.70 19.93
C LEU A 852 -22.63 -11.30 19.73
N VAL A 853 -21.48 -11.03 20.36
CA VAL A 853 -20.69 -9.80 20.19
C VAL A 853 -20.15 -9.58 18.77
N PHE A 854 -20.16 -10.63 17.94
CA PHE A 854 -19.80 -10.58 16.52
C PHE A 854 -21.02 -10.84 15.61
N GLY A 855 -22.24 -10.72 16.15
CA GLY A 855 -23.48 -10.92 15.38
C GLY A 855 -23.72 -12.36 14.92
N GLY A 856 -23.10 -13.35 15.59
CA GLY A 856 -23.42 -14.77 15.43
C GLY A 856 -24.60 -15.19 16.29
N HIS A 857 -24.78 -16.51 16.47
CA HIS A 857 -25.95 -17.08 17.17
C HIS A 857 -25.63 -17.66 18.57
N GLY A 858 -24.40 -17.56 19.06
CA GLY A 858 -23.98 -17.97 20.40
C GLY A 858 -24.07 -19.48 20.66
N ARG A 859 -23.79 -20.32 19.66
CA ARG A 859 -24.01 -21.79 19.74
C ARG A 859 -22.80 -22.56 20.28
N VAL A 860 -21.60 -21.97 20.26
CA VAL A 860 -20.37 -22.57 20.80
C VAL A 860 -20.18 -22.11 22.24
N GLY A 861 -20.00 -23.04 23.18
CA GLY A 861 -19.72 -22.72 24.58
C GLY A 861 -18.22 -22.49 24.80
N HIS A 862 -17.85 -21.36 25.42
CA HIS A 862 -16.46 -20.93 25.55
C HIS A 862 -15.75 -21.60 26.75
N ASP A 863 -16.47 -21.84 27.85
CA ASP A 863 -16.04 -22.62 29.03
C ASP A 863 -15.74 -24.11 28.75
N VAL A 864 -16.12 -24.63 27.57
CA VAL A 864 -16.13 -26.07 27.31
C VAL A 864 -14.69 -26.59 27.24
N ASP A 865 -14.37 -27.52 28.14
CA ASP A 865 -13.08 -28.20 28.19
C ASP A 865 -13.02 -29.35 27.15
N HIS A 866 -12.29 -29.12 26.07
CA HIS A 866 -12.11 -30.08 24.97
C HIS A 866 -10.86 -30.93 25.21
N PHE A 867 -11.02 -32.07 25.88
CA PHE A 867 -9.91 -32.99 26.19
C PHE A 867 -9.41 -33.77 24.96
N THR A 868 -8.09 -33.94 24.87
CA THR A 868 -7.46 -34.71 23.79
C THR A 868 -7.46 -36.22 24.04
N SER A 869 -7.67 -36.99 22.98
CA SER A 869 -7.33 -38.42 22.87
C SER A 869 -5.99 -38.59 22.13
N PRO A 870 -5.12 -39.52 22.54
CA PRO A 870 -3.95 -39.91 21.76
C PRO A 870 -4.34 -40.63 20.46
N GLU A 871 -3.60 -40.35 19.39
CA GLU A 871 -3.83 -40.91 18.05
C GLU A 871 -2.52 -41.53 17.54
N GLY A 872 -2.34 -42.83 17.79
CA GLY A 872 -1.19 -43.58 17.28
C GLY A 872 0.10 -43.34 18.06
N VAL A 873 1.20 -43.17 17.32
CA VAL A 873 2.56 -43.01 17.85
C VAL A 873 3.18 -41.73 17.26
N PRO A 874 3.62 -40.76 18.08
CA PRO A 874 4.28 -39.56 17.59
C PRO A 874 5.43 -39.87 16.62
N GLY A 875 5.40 -39.23 15.45
CA GLY A 875 6.36 -39.48 14.36
C GLY A 875 6.05 -40.66 13.43
N VAL A 876 4.91 -41.35 13.60
CA VAL A 876 4.46 -42.45 12.70
C VAL A 876 3.13 -42.06 12.03
N PRO A 877 3.15 -41.34 10.89
CA PRO A 877 1.97 -40.71 10.28
C PRO A 877 0.81 -41.67 10.01
N GLU A 878 1.11 -42.92 9.66
CA GLU A 878 0.14 -43.97 9.32
C GLU A 878 -0.72 -44.42 10.52
N THR A 879 -0.29 -44.09 11.75
CA THR A 879 -1.05 -44.36 12.98
C THR A 879 -1.80 -43.14 13.52
N ASN A 880 -1.53 -41.95 12.95
CA ASN A 880 -1.96 -40.67 13.47
C ASN A 880 -3.29 -40.21 12.84
N PHE A 881 -4.08 -39.40 13.54
CA PHE A 881 -5.29 -38.80 12.96
C PHE A 881 -4.89 -37.60 12.10
N ASN A 882 -5.06 -37.72 10.78
CA ASN A 882 -4.68 -36.68 9.82
C ASN A 882 -3.23 -36.16 10.02
N ASN A 883 -2.28 -37.09 10.22
CA ASN A 883 -0.88 -36.83 10.55
C ASN A 883 -0.63 -36.09 11.89
N ARG A 884 -1.64 -35.96 12.77
CA ARG A 884 -1.52 -35.35 14.09
C ARG A 884 -1.56 -36.41 15.21
N PRO A 885 -0.66 -36.36 16.21
CA PRO A 885 -0.51 -37.42 17.22
C PRO A 885 -1.59 -37.39 18.31
N ASN A 886 -2.42 -36.35 18.36
CA ASN A 886 -3.55 -36.21 19.27
C ASN A 886 -4.76 -35.67 18.51
N SER A 887 -5.97 -35.89 19.06
CA SER A 887 -7.19 -35.24 18.56
C SER A 887 -8.12 -34.83 19.69
N PHE A 888 -8.95 -33.80 19.47
CA PHE A 888 -10.12 -33.53 20.31
C PHE A 888 -11.38 -33.48 19.43
N LYS A 889 -12.54 -33.27 20.06
CA LYS A 889 -13.83 -33.14 19.35
C LYS A 889 -14.41 -31.75 19.57
N VAL A 890 -15.02 -31.17 18.55
CA VAL A 890 -15.65 -29.84 18.62
C VAL A 890 -17.12 -29.87 18.17
N LEU A 891 -17.87 -28.84 18.58
CA LEU A 891 -19.08 -28.40 17.90
C LEU A 891 -18.69 -27.42 16.79
N SER A 892 -19.22 -27.59 15.59
CA SER A 892 -18.95 -26.69 14.46
C SER A 892 -20.24 -26.36 13.70
N PRO A 893 -20.92 -25.25 14.04
CA PRO A 893 -22.12 -24.78 13.32
C PRO A 893 -21.80 -24.37 11.87
N PRO A 894 -22.81 -24.22 10.99
CA PRO A 894 -22.60 -23.78 9.61
C PRO A 894 -22.17 -22.31 9.54
N ARG A 895 -21.22 -22.02 8.64
CA ARG A 895 -20.59 -20.69 8.44
C ARG A 895 -20.01 -20.12 9.74
N THR A 896 -19.20 -20.91 10.43
CA THR A 896 -18.42 -20.47 11.60
C THR A 896 -16.94 -20.77 11.43
N CYS A 897 -16.12 -19.85 11.90
CA CYS A 897 -14.71 -20.09 12.23
C CYS A 897 -14.47 -19.98 13.74
N VAL A 898 -13.70 -20.92 14.28
CA VAL A 898 -13.32 -20.97 15.71
C VAL A 898 -11.84 -21.32 15.82
N ALA A 899 -11.09 -20.55 16.60
CA ALA A 899 -9.73 -20.87 17.02
C ALA A 899 -9.75 -21.41 18.46
N TYR A 900 -8.92 -22.40 18.75
CA TYR A 900 -8.80 -23.07 20.04
C TYR A 900 -7.36 -23.00 20.53
N TYR A 901 -7.18 -22.76 21.83
CA TYR A 901 -5.87 -22.78 22.51
C TYR A 901 -5.79 -23.92 23.51
N ARG A 902 -4.59 -24.42 23.76
CA ARG A 902 -4.31 -25.38 24.83
C ARG A 902 -4.20 -24.63 26.17
N VAL A 903 -4.96 -25.06 27.17
CA VAL A 903 -4.91 -24.51 28.53
C VAL A 903 -3.58 -24.91 29.19
N ASP A 904 -2.95 -23.97 29.91
CA ASP A 904 -1.75 -24.25 30.69
C ASP A 904 -2.14 -24.69 32.12
N GLU A 905 -2.29 -26.01 32.28
CA GLU A 905 -2.71 -26.66 33.53
C GLU A 905 -1.68 -26.52 34.68
N GLU A 906 -0.45 -26.05 34.42
CA GLU A 906 0.55 -25.74 35.46
C GLU A 906 0.54 -24.26 35.90
N ALA A 907 -0.14 -23.38 35.15
CA ALA A 907 -0.17 -21.94 35.41
C ALA A 907 -1.37 -21.45 36.24
N GLU A 908 -2.42 -22.25 36.42
CA GLU A 908 -3.55 -21.89 37.28
C GLU A 908 -3.18 -22.01 38.78
N PRO A 909 -3.46 -20.99 39.61
CA PRO A 909 -3.05 -21.01 41.01
C PRO A 909 -3.92 -21.96 41.83
N LEU A 910 -3.26 -22.74 42.69
CA LEU A 910 -3.92 -23.52 43.75
C LEU A 910 -4.79 -22.61 44.64
N GLU A 911 -6.11 -22.68 44.50
CA GLU A 911 -7.07 -21.97 45.36
C GLU A 911 -6.99 -22.49 46.81
N GLY A 912 -6.10 -21.89 47.59
CA GLY A 912 -5.73 -22.42 48.91
C GLY A 912 -5.16 -21.41 49.91
N ARG A 913 -5.14 -20.10 49.61
CA ARG A 913 -4.82 -19.04 50.59
C ARG A 913 -5.28 -17.66 50.12
N ALA A 914 -5.96 -16.94 51.01
CA ALA A 914 -6.41 -15.58 50.75
C ALA A 914 -5.25 -14.57 50.83
N GLY A 915 -5.25 -13.57 49.94
CA GLY A 915 -4.55 -12.30 50.16
C GLY A 915 -3.20 -12.10 49.47
N THR A 916 -3.16 -12.06 48.13
CA THR A 916 -2.41 -11.02 47.38
C THR A 916 -2.82 -11.02 45.89
N THR A 917 -2.78 -9.86 45.24
CA THR A 917 -3.28 -9.67 43.87
C THR A 917 -2.30 -10.21 42.82
N GLY A 918 -2.52 -11.45 42.37
CA GLY A 918 -1.95 -11.98 41.12
C GLY A 918 -2.76 -11.55 39.90
N LYS A 919 -2.13 -11.51 38.72
CA LYS A 919 -2.84 -11.28 37.45
C LYS A 919 -3.47 -12.60 36.99
N THR A 920 -4.78 -12.75 37.14
CA THR A 920 -5.55 -13.76 36.39
C THR A 920 -5.63 -13.36 34.91
N CYS A 921 -5.92 -14.32 34.02
CA CYS A 921 -6.38 -13.98 32.68
C CYS A 921 -7.82 -13.43 32.77
N PRO A 922 -8.12 -12.24 32.21
CA PRO A 922 -9.40 -12.06 31.55
C PRO A 922 -9.43 -12.98 30.33
N GLU A 923 -10.55 -13.64 30.08
CA GLU A 923 -10.81 -14.14 28.72
C GLU A 923 -10.92 -12.92 27.78
N ILE A 924 -10.57 -13.09 26.50
CA ILE A 924 -10.59 -11.96 25.54
C ILE A 924 -11.99 -11.34 25.47
N MET A 925 -13.05 -12.14 25.69
CA MET A 925 -14.44 -11.67 25.67
C MET A 925 -14.90 -11.02 26.99
N ASP A 926 -14.40 -11.46 28.14
CA ASP A 926 -14.83 -10.95 29.46
C ASP A 926 -14.49 -9.46 29.65
N ALA A 927 -13.39 -9.01 29.05
CA ALA A 927 -13.00 -7.61 29.05
C ALA A 927 -14.06 -6.68 28.42
N TYR A 928 -14.83 -7.17 27.44
CA TYR A 928 -15.79 -6.37 26.67
C TYR A 928 -17.17 -6.24 27.33
N ALA A 929 -17.47 -7.01 28.38
CA ALA A 929 -18.70 -6.83 29.16
C ALA A 929 -18.64 -5.59 30.07
N THR A 930 -17.44 -5.11 30.41
CA THR A 930 -17.24 -4.03 31.41
C THR A 930 -17.07 -2.63 30.80
N THR A 931 -16.90 -2.51 29.48
CA THR A 931 -16.70 -1.21 28.81
C THR A 931 -17.99 -0.39 28.64
N GLU A 932 -19.18 -1.00 28.74
CA GLU A 932 -20.46 -0.25 28.70
C GLU A 932 -20.68 0.68 29.89
N GLU A 933 -20.13 0.36 31.07
CA GLU A 933 -20.28 1.23 32.26
C GLU A 933 -19.34 2.45 32.19
N ALA A 934 -18.17 2.30 31.56
CA ALA A 934 -17.17 3.37 31.45
C ALA A 934 -17.68 4.58 30.63
N TYR A 935 -18.52 4.35 29.61
CA TYR A 935 -19.08 5.41 28.76
C TYR A 935 -20.36 6.05 29.31
N ARG A 936 -20.85 5.66 30.50
CA ARG A 936 -22.00 6.27 31.18
C ARG A 936 -21.63 7.24 32.31
N MET A 937 -20.36 7.57 32.51
CA MET A 937 -19.89 8.49 33.56
C MET A 937 -18.87 9.54 33.09
N ASP A 938 -19.31 10.45 32.21
CA ASP A 938 -18.65 11.77 32.04
C ASP A 938 -19.65 12.92 31.82
N ASP A 939 -20.88 12.62 31.37
CA ASP A 939 -21.93 13.63 31.13
C ASP A 939 -22.70 14.03 32.43
N SER A 940 -22.00 14.62 33.42
CA SER A 940 -22.62 15.45 34.48
C SER A 940 -21.63 16.12 35.46
N GLN A 941 -20.96 17.21 35.05
CA GLN A 941 -20.41 18.19 36.00
C GLN A 941 -20.15 19.60 35.42
N GLU A 942 -21.20 20.42 35.31
CA GLU A 942 -21.06 21.89 35.34
C GLU A 942 -21.22 22.45 36.78
N ASP A 943 -20.69 23.65 37.00
CA ASP A 943 -20.51 24.33 38.29
C ASP A 943 -21.72 24.38 39.25
N VAL A 944 -21.53 23.90 40.49
CA VAL A 944 -22.06 24.55 41.69
C VAL A 944 -21.06 24.52 42.85
N SER A 945 -20.54 25.69 43.25
CA SER A 945 -19.61 25.81 44.39
C SER A 945 -20.28 25.54 45.76
N VAL A 946 -19.67 24.68 46.58
CA VAL A 946 -20.19 24.32 47.92
C VAL A 946 -19.94 25.41 48.96
N LYS A 947 -20.98 25.81 49.70
CA LYS A 947 -20.85 26.48 51.01
C LYS A 947 -21.80 25.93 52.08
N LYS A 948 -21.22 25.13 52.99
CA LYS A 948 -21.59 24.91 54.42
C LYS A 948 -23.07 24.56 54.75
N GLY A 949 -23.34 23.34 55.23
CA GLY A 949 -24.67 23.00 55.78
C GLY A 949 -24.80 21.68 56.56
N ARG A 950 -24.14 21.57 57.71
CA ARG A 950 -24.28 20.51 58.74
C ARG A 950 -25.65 19.77 58.83
N LYS A 951 -25.57 18.46 59.11
CA LYS A 951 -26.59 17.57 59.75
C LYS A 951 -27.84 17.23 58.89
N SER A 952 -28.54 16.10 59.06
CA SER A 952 -28.25 14.72 59.54
C SER A 952 -29.59 13.95 59.65
N VAL A 953 -29.57 12.61 59.63
CA VAL A 953 -30.64 11.68 60.09
C VAL A 953 -31.81 11.37 59.12
N ARG A 954 -31.97 10.06 58.84
CA ARG A 954 -33.17 9.29 58.42
C ARG A 954 -33.76 9.45 57.00
N GLN A 955 -33.69 8.34 56.26
CA GLN A 955 -34.85 7.82 55.50
C GLN A 955 -36.01 7.48 56.47
N PRO A 956 -37.25 7.40 55.98
CA PRO A 956 -37.72 6.07 55.58
C PRO A 956 -38.30 6.02 54.15
N SER A 957 -38.98 4.91 53.88
CA SER A 957 -39.76 4.49 52.71
C SER A 957 -40.86 5.52 52.29
N ASP A 958 -41.61 5.37 51.19
CA ASP A 958 -42.17 4.11 50.68
C ASP A 958 -42.58 4.07 49.20
N THR A 959 -42.89 2.84 48.79
CA THR A 959 -43.48 2.33 47.54
C THR A 959 -44.47 3.25 46.78
N LYS A 960 -44.31 3.36 45.44
CA LYS A 960 -45.09 2.53 44.48
C LYS A 960 -44.76 2.74 42.99
N THR A 961 -44.60 1.61 42.31
CA THR A 961 -45.02 1.29 40.93
C THR A 961 -45.49 2.43 40.01
N LYS A 962 -44.81 2.58 38.87
CA LYS A 962 -45.31 1.93 37.66
C LYS A 962 -44.17 1.48 36.74
#